data_AF-A0A7X7TDG7-F1
#
_entry.id   AF-A0A7X7TDG7-F1
#
_cell.length_a   1.000
_cell.length_b   1.000
_cell.length_c   1.000
_cell.angle_alpha   90.00
_cell.angle_beta   90.00
_cell.angle_gamma   90.00
#
_symmetry.space_group_name_H-M   'P 1'
#
loop_
_entity.id
_entity.type
_entity.pdbx_description
1 polymer ?
#
loop_
_entity_poly.entity_id
_entity_poly.type
_entity_poly.pdbx_seq_one_letter_code
_entity_poly.pdbx_strand_id
1 'polypeptide(L)'
;MKSSYGHCVGIFALTFCSVCFGGTYSGGSGTTADPFRIGTLADWVELTGASGDWDKQFILMRDLDISGVAMTAVGSPAVPFTGSLDGRGYRISNLYMYFSYLPDREYLGLFGDVGPGGQIRNLGLEKVDIRGTQYVGGIAGFNQGFITACYVTGMVNVLGVSNLGIGGMVGTNSGTVMNCYAKVTTTGCGLVGDNAKGTIANCYSASLTPYAEDNLAPSSGPYKGTITASFWEDLGKERMNPGVWPTDRTTAEMRRKVTYSVAGWDFVGETANGTADVWRMCEEGVDTPRLAWEFSGTGDFACPNGTEMADLLELASRWMKARPEEAGAADGTGDGIVNFDDFALLGEHWLFRQTGQLVGHWPLDGDYLSSVGGYVGTPVGDPEFVPEAEARMGSGALVLDNDDSVVVEGYKGITGSRARTCMAWIKTDRNINSLFWWGNPDKSGGLWQVGINHGGLQLNIRNGFLWTNTLVNTGQWVHVAVVLPDRTNRMEDVRLYVNGIQERNPASYSQGTMPVINTDGLRDFQIGVLPNFMGLIGLIDEIRVYDWAMSREEILLAGGVGGVDAGPDQTVELEAAYRRLTLDGYGYNINDDYLSVHWEKISGPDDAAILDPEEFSTRVDIFGEGDYVFRLTASDETRSFSDDVRVMVIKGQIGRWRFDGNLSDDFGHHGNARWSSYPASSPLLVSDPEARIGNGAVEMRGDGYVIV
;
A
#
# COMPACT_ATOMS: atom_id res chain seq x y z
N MET A 1 -8.74 -2.95 70.68
CA MET A 1 -8.70 -1.60 70.07
C MET A 1 -7.25 -1.17 70.02
N LYS A 2 -6.58 -0.86 68.91
CA LYS A 2 -6.87 -0.83 67.47
C LYS A 2 -5.57 -1.22 66.76
N SER A 3 -5.69 -1.84 65.59
CA SER A 3 -4.59 -2.24 64.70
C SER A 3 -4.02 -1.02 63.96
N SER A 4 -2.74 -1.09 63.59
CA SER A 4 -2.13 -0.23 62.57
C SER A 4 -1.14 -1.06 61.76
N TYR A 5 -1.49 -1.27 60.48
CA TYR A 5 -0.68 -1.86 59.43
C TYR A 5 0.47 -0.92 59.04
N GLY A 6 1.68 -1.44 58.95
CA GLY A 6 2.83 -0.80 58.32
C GLY A 6 3.26 -1.60 57.10
N HIS A 7 3.04 -1.06 55.90
CA HIS A 7 3.56 -1.61 54.65
C HIS A 7 5.01 -1.14 54.43
N CYS A 8 5.91 -2.11 54.22
CA CYS A 8 7.29 -1.87 53.80
C CYS A 8 7.33 -1.35 52.36
N VAL A 9 7.95 -0.20 52.15
CA VAL A 9 8.41 0.27 50.82
C VAL A 9 9.85 -0.20 50.66
N GLY A 10 10.07 -1.18 49.79
CA GLY A 10 11.41 -1.62 49.38
C GLY A 10 12.00 -0.61 48.40
N ILE A 11 13.03 0.11 48.82
CA ILE A 11 13.87 0.95 47.97
C ILE A 11 14.81 0.01 47.20
N PHE A 12 14.57 -0.17 45.90
CA PHE A 12 15.56 -0.77 45.00
C PHE A 12 16.59 0.29 44.63
N ALA A 13 17.73 0.28 45.33
CA ALA A 13 18.91 1.05 44.92
C ALA A 13 19.65 0.28 43.82
N LEU A 14 19.44 0.67 42.57
CA LEU A 14 20.25 0.23 41.43
C LEU A 14 21.64 0.85 41.56
N THR A 15 22.63 -0.01 41.78
CA THR A 15 24.04 0.37 41.87
C THR A 15 24.57 0.54 40.46
N PHE A 16 24.89 1.78 40.06
CA PHE A 16 25.60 2.04 38.80
C PHE A 16 27.02 1.46 38.90
N CYS A 17 27.23 0.34 38.22
CA CYS A 17 28.57 -0.12 37.86
C CYS A 17 29.07 0.79 36.75
N SER A 18 30.05 1.64 37.06
CA SER A 18 30.72 2.50 36.09
C SER A 18 31.62 1.61 35.22
N VAL A 19 31.16 1.32 34.00
CA VAL A 19 31.98 0.73 32.93
C VAL A 19 32.51 1.88 32.09
N CYS A 20 33.83 1.92 31.90
CA CYS A 20 34.49 2.91 31.06
C CYS A 20 34.13 2.74 29.56
N PHE A 21 33.74 3.86 28.94
CA PHE A 21 33.75 4.23 27.51
C PHE A 21 33.44 3.14 26.47
N GLY A 22 32.15 2.85 26.30
CA GLY A 22 31.53 2.67 24.97
C GLY A 22 30.65 3.90 24.69
N GLY A 23 30.62 4.42 23.46
CA GLY A 23 29.95 5.70 23.14
C GLY A 23 28.47 5.76 23.53
N THR A 24 27.97 6.97 23.84
CA THR A 24 26.57 7.26 24.28
C THR A 24 25.50 6.83 23.28
N TYR A 25 25.85 6.80 21.99
CA TYR A 25 25.00 6.37 20.88
C TYR A 25 25.75 5.34 20.02
N SER A 26 25.17 4.89 18.90
CA SER A 26 25.82 4.04 17.87
C SER A 26 27.08 4.65 17.21
N GLY A 27 27.60 5.75 17.72
CA GLY A 27 28.85 6.39 17.34
C GLY A 27 28.74 7.91 17.22
N GLY A 28 29.87 8.55 16.91
CA GLY A 28 29.97 9.99 16.74
C GLY A 28 30.30 10.76 18.03
N SER A 29 30.59 12.05 17.88
CA SER A 29 30.92 12.99 18.96
C SER A 29 29.95 14.17 19.06
N GLY A 30 28.88 14.17 18.25
CA GLY A 30 27.86 15.21 18.23
C GLY A 30 28.31 16.52 17.57
N THR A 31 29.45 16.51 16.88
CA THR A 31 29.98 17.68 16.14
C THR A 31 29.53 17.64 14.68
N THR A 32 29.63 18.76 13.96
CA THR A 32 29.28 18.80 12.53
C THR A 32 30.13 17.84 11.68
N ALA A 33 31.40 17.65 12.04
CA ALA A 33 32.31 16.75 11.32
C ALA A 33 32.09 15.27 11.70
N ASP A 34 31.51 15.02 12.87
CA ASP A 34 31.28 13.68 13.40
C ASP A 34 29.98 13.65 14.24
N PRO A 35 28.81 13.70 13.56
CA PRO A 35 27.50 13.71 14.23
C PRO A 35 27.26 12.42 15.00
N PHE A 36 26.46 12.51 16.07
CA PHE A 36 25.95 11.32 16.76
C PHE A 36 25.08 10.48 15.83
N ARG A 37 25.27 9.17 15.89
CA ARG A 37 24.60 8.20 15.04
C ARG A 37 23.45 7.57 15.78
N ILE A 38 22.23 7.72 15.26
CA ILE A 38 21.05 7.08 15.79
C ILE A 38 20.74 5.89 14.88
N GLY A 39 21.11 4.68 15.32
CA GLY A 39 20.96 3.45 14.55
C GLY A 39 20.04 2.41 15.20
N THR A 40 19.63 2.64 16.45
CA THR A 40 18.81 1.71 17.22
C THR A 40 17.74 2.45 18.03
N LEU A 41 16.73 1.72 18.48
CA LEU A 41 15.71 2.25 19.39
C LEU A 41 16.33 2.77 20.69
N ALA A 42 17.37 2.09 21.18
CA ALA A 42 18.08 2.51 22.39
C ALA A 42 18.77 3.88 22.23
N ASP A 43 19.37 4.16 21.07
CA ASP A 43 19.97 5.46 20.78
C ASP A 43 18.93 6.59 20.81
N TRP A 44 17.74 6.33 20.26
CA TRP A 44 16.65 7.30 20.27
C TRP A 44 16.14 7.53 21.69
N VAL A 45 15.94 6.47 22.47
CA VAL A 45 15.54 6.57 23.88
C VAL A 45 16.58 7.36 24.68
N GLU A 46 17.87 7.13 24.47
CA GLU A 46 18.94 7.91 25.10
C GLU A 46 18.82 9.40 24.75
N LEU A 47 18.60 9.74 23.46
CA LEU A 47 18.39 11.13 23.02
C LEU A 47 17.21 11.80 23.73
N THR A 48 16.11 11.08 23.99
CA THR A 48 14.96 11.66 24.71
C THR A 48 15.29 12.03 26.17
N GLY A 49 16.26 11.36 26.80
CA GLY A 49 16.70 11.64 28.18
C GLY A 49 17.91 12.59 28.28
N ALA A 50 18.73 12.68 27.24
CA ALA A 50 20.00 13.39 27.22
C ALA A 50 19.86 14.87 26.81
N SER A 51 19.17 15.67 27.63
CA SER A 51 18.95 17.10 27.31
C SER A 51 20.23 17.94 27.15
N GLY A 52 21.36 17.47 27.69
CA GLY A 52 22.69 18.07 27.48
C GLY A 52 23.23 17.92 26.05
N ASP A 53 22.65 17.03 25.25
CA ASP A 53 23.04 16.78 23.87
C ASP A 53 22.09 17.44 22.85
N TRP A 54 21.01 18.10 23.29
CA TRP A 54 20.00 18.70 22.40
C TRP A 54 20.49 19.93 21.59
N ASP A 55 21.74 20.36 21.78
CA ASP A 55 22.46 21.35 20.96
C ASP A 55 23.43 20.71 19.95
N LYS A 56 23.52 19.37 19.92
CA LYS A 56 24.47 18.60 19.11
C LYS A 56 23.90 18.19 17.75
N GLN A 57 24.75 17.56 16.94
CA GLN A 57 24.44 17.11 15.59
C GLN A 57 24.15 15.60 15.59
N PHE A 58 23.06 15.19 14.93
CA PHE A 58 22.55 13.83 14.88
C PHE A 58 22.24 13.43 13.43
N ILE A 59 22.51 12.17 13.11
CA ILE A 59 22.12 11.54 11.84
C ILE A 59 21.39 10.23 12.11
N LEU A 60 20.31 9.98 11.38
CA LEU A 60 19.72 8.63 11.33
C LEU A 60 20.57 7.73 10.43
N MET A 61 20.68 6.46 10.83
CA MET A 61 21.47 5.46 10.10
C MET A 61 20.61 4.43 9.36
N ARG A 62 19.31 4.39 9.65
CA ARG A 62 18.31 3.46 9.10
C ARG A 62 16.90 3.92 9.46
N ASP A 63 15.90 3.30 8.84
CA ASP A 63 14.51 3.38 9.30
C ASP A 63 14.40 2.82 10.73
N LEU A 64 13.63 3.49 11.57
CA LEU A 64 13.51 3.19 12.99
C LEU A 64 12.05 2.99 13.40
N ASP A 65 11.71 1.76 13.79
CA ASP A 65 10.45 1.46 14.45
C ASP A 65 10.57 1.73 15.96
N ILE A 66 9.73 2.63 16.48
CA ILE A 66 9.70 3.01 17.90
C ILE A 66 8.47 2.49 18.64
N SER A 67 7.80 1.47 18.10
CA SER A 67 6.66 0.81 18.74
C SER A 67 7.00 0.21 20.12
N GLY A 68 5.98 0.11 20.98
CA GLY A 68 6.08 -0.56 22.27
C GLY A 68 6.79 0.24 23.38
N VAL A 69 7.20 1.48 23.12
CA VAL A 69 7.85 2.35 24.11
C VAL A 69 7.07 3.66 24.26
N ALA A 70 6.77 4.03 25.51
CA ALA A 70 6.23 5.35 25.81
C ALA A 70 7.34 6.39 25.67
N MET A 71 7.22 7.28 24.69
CA MET A 71 8.24 8.28 24.37
C MET A 71 7.96 9.63 25.03
N THR A 72 9.03 10.28 25.49
CA THR A 72 9.03 11.70 25.82
C THR A 72 9.59 12.50 24.65
N ALA A 73 9.02 13.69 24.42
CA ALA A 73 9.44 14.56 23.33
C ALA A 73 10.89 15.05 23.52
N VAL A 74 11.63 15.19 22.41
CA VAL A 74 12.97 15.79 22.40
C VAL A 74 12.83 17.33 22.39
N GLY A 75 13.50 18.02 23.31
CA GLY A 75 13.31 19.46 23.44
C GLY A 75 12.08 19.82 24.27
N SER A 76 12.22 20.82 25.14
CA SER A 76 11.17 21.32 26.01
C SER A 76 11.24 22.85 26.08
N PRO A 77 10.21 23.54 26.60
CA PRO A 77 10.26 24.99 26.78
C PRO A 77 11.42 25.46 27.69
N ALA A 78 11.89 24.60 28.60
CA ALA A 78 13.01 24.90 29.48
C ALA A 78 14.38 24.68 28.81
N VAL A 79 14.46 23.66 27.94
CA VAL A 79 15.66 23.29 27.19
C VAL A 79 15.21 22.92 25.78
N PRO A 80 15.12 23.89 24.85
CA PRO A 80 14.66 23.61 23.50
C PRO A 80 15.74 22.89 22.68
N PHE A 81 15.34 22.10 21.70
CA PHE A 81 16.28 21.46 20.77
C PHE A 81 16.86 22.51 19.82
N THR A 82 18.17 22.76 19.91
CA THR A 82 18.88 23.75 19.09
C THR A 82 19.95 23.11 18.19
N GLY A 83 20.09 21.80 18.29
CA GLY A 83 20.97 20.97 17.47
C GLY A 83 20.41 20.71 16.07
N SER A 84 20.99 19.72 15.39
CA SER A 84 20.52 19.27 14.08
C SER A 84 20.22 17.78 14.09
N LEU A 85 19.07 17.37 13.56
CA LEU A 85 18.78 16.00 13.17
C LEU A 85 18.60 15.95 11.65
N ASP A 86 19.50 15.21 10.99
CA ASP A 86 19.37 14.84 9.59
C ASP A 86 18.88 13.39 9.49
N GLY A 87 17.63 13.22 9.06
CA GLY A 87 17.04 11.91 8.82
C GLY A 87 17.67 11.17 7.65
N ARG A 88 18.45 11.85 6.78
CA ARG A 88 19.11 11.26 5.60
C ARG A 88 18.16 10.46 4.67
N GLY A 89 16.87 10.77 4.74
CA GLY A 89 15.82 10.08 4.00
C GLY A 89 15.24 8.85 4.68
N TYR A 90 15.63 8.57 5.92
CA TYR A 90 15.07 7.49 6.74
C TYR A 90 13.77 7.90 7.45
N ARG A 91 13.02 6.89 7.88
CA ARG A 91 11.73 6.98 8.54
C ARG A 91 11.83 6.69 10.03
N ILE A 92 10.99 7.32 10.82
CA ILE A 92 10.65 6.90 12.18
C ILE A 92 9.18 6.48 12.16
N SER A 93 8.87 5.27 12.63
CA SER A 93 7.53 4.69 12.52
C SER A 93 6.94 4.30 13.88
N ASN A 94 5.61 4.27 13.94
CA ASN A 94 4.83 3.81 15.10
C ASN A 94 5.05 4.65 16.37
N LEU A 95 5.24 5.96 16.20
CA LEU A 95 5.31 6.89 17.33
C LEU A 95 3.96 6.93 18.05
N TYR A 96 3.91 6.47 19.30
CA TYR A 96 2.76 6.63 20.17
C TYR A 96 3.04 7.64 21.27
N MET A 97 2.23 8.69 21.33
CA MET A 97 2.27 9.68 22.42
C MET A 97 0.86 9.98 22.90
N TYR A 98 0.63 9.83 24.20
CA TYR A 98 -0.66 10.10 24.83
C TYR A 98 -0.44 10.87 26.13
N PHE A 99 -0.94 12.10 26.20
CA PHE A 99 -0.89 12.92 27.41
C PHE A 99 -2.27 13.48 27.71
N SER A 100 -2.84 13.08 28.86
CA SER A 100 -4.21 13.41 29.25
C SER A 100 -4.34 14.31 30.49
N TYR A 101 -3.23 14.68 31.16
CA TYR A 101 -3.36 15.36 32.46
C TYR A 101 -2.12 16.15 32.94
N LEU A 102 -1.94 17.42 32.56
CA LEU A 102 -1.20 18.43 33.35
C LEU A 102 -1.69 19.89 33.07
N PRO A 103 -1.52 20.83 34.03
CA PRO A 103 -2.04 22.21 33.95
C PRO A 103 -1.16 23.23 33.22
N ASP A 104 0.03 22.86 32.71
CA ASP A 104 0.98 23.77 32.06
C ASP A 104 1.31 23.31 30.64
N ARG A 105 1.17 24.24 29.67
CA ARG A 105 1.38 24.11 28.21
C ARG A 105 2.19 22.87 27.80
N GLU A 106 1.50 21.88 27.25
CA GLU A 106 2.14 20.70 26.68
C GLU A 106 2.67 21.04 25.30
N TYR A 107 3.89 20.61 24.99
CA TYR A 107 4.51 20.75 23.69
C TYR A 107 4.76 19.33 23.19
N LEU A 108 3.89 18.84 22.30
CA LEU A 108 3.84 17.43 21.95
C LEU A 108 4.16 17.21 20.48
N GLY A 109 5.06 16.26 20.25
CA GLY A 109 5.55 15.82 18.95
C GLY A 109 6.84 15.03 19.14
N LEU A 110 7.42 14.51 18.05
CA LEU A 110 8.75 13.91 18.09
C LEU A 110 9.75 14.84 18.81
N PHE A 111 9.61 16.14 18.51
CA PHE A 111 10.20 17.23 19.26
C PHE A 111 9.11 18.04 20.00
N GLY A 112 9.35 18.40 21.25
CA GLY A 112 8.45 19.28 21.98
C GLY A 112 8.62 20.72 21.50
N ASP A 113 9.84 21.24 21.66
CA ASP A 113 10.22 22.59 21.26
C ASP A 113 11.51 22.54 20.43
N VAL A 114 11.41 22.93 19.16
CA VAL A 114 12.57 23.19 18.29
C VAL A 114 12.94 24.66 18.43
N GLY A 115 14.05 24.93 19.12
CA GLY A 115 14.51 26.28 19.43
C GLY A 115 15.16 27.00 18.25
N PRO A 116 15.49 28.29 18.43
CA PRO A 116 16.18 29.08 17.41
C PRO A 116 17.47 28.40 16.94
N GLY A 117 17.60 28.21 15.62
CA GLY A 117 18.76 27.55 15.01
C GLY A 117 18.68 26.02 14.97
N GLY A 118 17.72 25.39 15.66
CA GLY A 118 17.46 23.96 15.56
C GLY A 118 17.07 23.54 14.14
N GLN A 119 17.52 22.38 13.69
CA GLN A 119 17.30 21.90 12.32
C GLN A 119 16.82 20.46 12.30
N ILE A 120 15.65 20.22 11.72
CA ILE A 120 15.11 18.88 11.44
C ILE A 120 14.94 18.75 9.93
N ARG A 121 15.63 17.81 9.30
CA ARG A 121 15.57 17.66 7.84
C ARG A 121 15.61 16.23 7.34
N ASN A 122 15.06 16.01 6.15
CA ASN A 122 15.09 14.73 5.42
C ASN A 122 14.54 13.56 6.25
N LEU A 123 13.41 13.76 6.90
CA LEU A 123 12.84 12.82 7.87
C LEU A 123 11.39 12.50 7.56
N GLY A 124 11.07 11.21 7.47
CA GLY A 124 9.70 10.70 7.38
C GLY A 124 9.22 10.26 8.76
N LEU A 125 8.01 10.66 9.14
CA LEU A 125 7.37 10.16 10.36
C LEU A 125 6.08 9.43 9.98
N GLU A 126 6.02 8.13 10.25
CA GLU A 126 4.95 7.26 9.75
C GLU A 126 4.17 6.57 10.86
N LYS A 127 2.88 6.33 10.59
CA LYS A 127 1.99 5.62 11.51
C LYS A 127 2.02 6.23 12.91
N VAL A 128 2.05 7.56 13.00
CA VAL A 128 1.98 8.24 14.30
C VAL A 128 0.61 8.07 14.91
N ASP A 129 0.56 8.03 16.23
CA ASP A 129 -0.65 8.17 17.01
C ASP A 129 -0.36 9.09 18.20
N ILE A 130 -0.59 10.39 17.98
CA ILE A 130 -0.30 11.45 18.94
C ILE A 130 -1.61 12.05 19.43
N ARG A 131 -1.82 12.04 20.74
CA ARG A 131 -2.98 12.63 21.40
C ARG A 131 -2.53 13.53 22.55
N GLY A 132 -2.73 14.83 22.41
CA GLY A 132 -2.34 15.84 23.39
C GLY A 132 -3.41 16.91 23.58
N THR A 133 -3.13 17.93 24.40
CA THR A 133 -4.12 18.97 24.72
C THR A 133 -3.84 20.31 24.03
N GLN A 134 -2.57 20.73 23.94
CA GLN A 134 -2.13 22.01 23.38
C GLN A 134 -0.79 21.83 22.66
N TYR A 135 -0.47 22.70 21.69
CA TYR A 135 0.79 22.70 20.93
C TYR A 135 1.21 21.29 20.47
N VAL A 136 0.35 20.67 19.66
CA VAL A 136 0.52 19.28 19.21
C VAL A 136 0.85 19.25 17.73
N GLY A 137 1.92 18.56 17.36
CA GLY A 137 2.21 18.20 15.97
C GLY A 137 3.03 16.91 15.85
N GLY A 138 3.05 16.33 14.64
CA GLY A 138 3.85 15.13 14.38
C GLY A 138 5.34 15.32 14.64
N ILE A 139 5.95 16.30 13.95
CA ILE A 139 7.38 16.62 14.07
C ILE A 139 7.62 17.45 15.33
N ALA A 140 6.86 18.53 15.52
CA ALA A 140 7.11 19.49 16.59
C ALA A 140 5.84 20.02 17.25
N GLY A 141 5.83 20.16 18.57
CA GLY A 141 4.80 20.93 19.26
C GLY A 141 4.93 22.43 18.98
N PHE A 142 6.16 22.95 19.09
CA PHE A 142 6.49 24.34 18.75
C PHE A 142 7.80 24.41 17.96
N ASN A 143 7.80 25.24 16.92
CA ASN A 143 8.95 25.41 16.04
C ASN A 143 9.40 26.87 15.98
N GLN A 144 10.66 27.13 16.34
CA GLN A 144 11.40 28.38 16.13
C GLN A 144 12.62 28.17 15.23
N GLY A 145 12.89 26.92 14.84
CA GLY A 145 14.00 26.52 14.00
C GLY A 145 13.58 26.26 12.55
N PHE A 146 14.23 25.28 11.93
CA PHE A 146 14.03 24.91 10.53
C PHE A 146 13.56 23.45 10.46
N ILE A 147 12.38 23.24 9.90
CA ILE A 147 11.86 21.92 9.55
C ILE A 147 11.77 21.87 8.03
N THR A 148 12.60 21.04 7.39
CA THR A 148 12.76 21.05 5.93
C THR A 148 12.81 19.67 5.30
N ALA A 149 12.11 19.44 4.19
CA ALA A 149 12.11 18.15 3.51
C ALA A 149 11.67 17.01 4.46
N CYS A 150 10.57 17.21 5.18
CA CYS A 150 10.01 16.24 6.12
C CYS A 150 8.55 15.93 5.82
N TYR A 151 8.07 14.76 6.27
CA TYR A 151 6.65 14.42 6.17
C TYR A 151 6.09 13.70 7.40
N VAL A 152 4.77 13.73 7.54
CA VAL A 152 4.04 13.02 8.61
C VAL A 152 2.83 12.27 8.06
N THR A 153 2.67 11.00 8.45
CA THR A 153 1.47 10.19 8.23
C THR A 153 0.98 9.54 9.53
N GLY A 154 -0.33 9.26 9.63
CA GLY A 154 -0.96 8.67 10.82
C GLY A 154 -2.04 9.57 11.42
N MET A 155 -2.11 9.63 12.74
CA MET A 155 -3.14 10.33 13.50
C MET A 155 -2.54 11.34 14.49
N VAL A 156 -3.02 12.58 14.45
CA VAL A 156 -2.63 13.64 15.39
C VAL A 156 -3.88 14.34 15.90
N ASN A 157 -4.30 14.07 17.14
CA ASN A 157 -5.58 14.50 17.68
C ASN A 157 -5.47 15.24 19.02
N VAL A 158 -6.53 15.99 19.34
CA VAL A 158 -6.67 16.69 20.63
C VAL A 158 -7.51 15.88 21.60
N LEU A 159 -7.13 15.91 22.86
CA LEU A 159 -7.93 15.45 23.99
C LEU A 159 -8.53 16.69 24.69
N GLY A 160 -9.78 17.04 24.38
CA GLY A 160 -10.50 18.16 25.01
C GLY A 160 -10.73 19.38 24.09
N VAL A 161 -11.04 20.54 24.69
CA VAL A 161 -11.60 21.72 24.00
C VAL A 161 -10.63 22.90 23.84
N SER A 162 -9.31 22.68 23.88
CA SER A 162 -8.34 23.78 23.70
C SER A 162 -7.97 24.01 22.24
N ASN A 163 -8.14 25.27 21.80
CA ASN A 163 -7.89 25.74 20.43
C ASN A 163 -6.46 26.28 20.21
N LEU A 164 -5.45 25.79 20.96
CA LEU A 164 -4.09 26.33 20.88
C LEU A 164 -3.17 25.42 20.06
N GLY A 165 -2.97 25.80 18.79
CA GLY A 165 -1.87 25.32 17.94
C GLY A 165 -1.84 23.80 17.73
N ILE A 166 -2.78 23.26 16.96
CA ILE A 166 -2.82 21.83 16.63
C ILE A 166 -2.65 21.66 15.14
N GLY A 167 -1.52 21.08 14.71
CA GLY A 167 -1.24 20.86 13.30
C GLY A 167 -0.78 19.43 13.05
N GLY A 168 -1.10 18.88 11.89
CA GLY A 168 -0.68 17.52 11.53
C GLY A 168 0.85 17.31 11.59
N MET A 169 1.64 18.34 11.32
CA MET A 169 3.10 18.31 11.40
C MET A 169 3.66 19.18 12.53
N VAL A 170 3.16 20.40 12.68
CA VAL A 170 3.65 21.35 13.70
C VAL A 170 2.48 21.97 14.44
N GLY A 171 2.51 21.98 15.77
CA GLY A 171 1.51 22.67 16.58
C GLY A 171 1.51 24.18 16.35
N THR A 172 2.60 24.86 16.71
CA THR A 172 2.80 26.29 16.40
C THR A 172 4.16 26.56 15.77
N ASN A 173 4.18 27.38 14.73
CA ASN A 173 5.35 27.76 13.96
C ASN A 173 5.66 29.26 14.09
N SER A 174 6.82 29.56 14.65
CA SER A 174 7.51 30.86 14.62
C SER A 174 8.84 30.80 13.86
N GLY A 175 9.24 29.62 13.37
CA GLY A 175 10.42 29.38 12.53
C GLY A 175 10.04 29.16 11.07
N THR A 176 10.72 28.22 10.41
CA THR A 176 10.52 27.87 9.00
C THR A 176 10.05 26.41 8.88
N VAL A 177 8.98 26.20 8.12
CA VAL A 177 8.54 24.90 7.61
C VAL A 177 8.60 24.97 6.09
N MET A 178 9.47 24.18 5.45
CA MET A 178 9.72 24.31 4.02
C MET A 178 9.90 22.97 3.31
N ASN A 179 9.31 22.81 2.14
CA ASN A 179 9.35 21.55 1.40
C ASN A 179 8.83 20.39 2.24
N CYS A 180 7.65 20.50 2.82
CA CYS A 180 7.14 19.51 3.77
C CYS A 180 5.70 19.12 3.42
N TYR A 181 5.27 17.92 3.82
CA TYR A 181 3.86 17.55 3.68
C TYR A 181 3.30 16.72 4.82
N ALA A 182 1.99 16.78 4.98
CA ALA A 182 1.27 15.98 5.96
C ALA A 182 0.08 15.27 5.31
N LYS A 183 -0.08 14.00 5.65
CA LYS A 183 -1.22 13.15 5.29
C LYS A 183 -1.71 12.43 6.54
N VAL A 184 -2.32 13.19 7.44
CA VAL A 184 -2.77 12.69 8.74
C VAL A 184 -4.28 12.78 8.88
N THR A 185 -4.86 11.95 9.74
CA THR A 185 -6.16 12.21 10.33
C THR A 185 -5.97 13.12 11.54
N THR A 186 -6.59 14.29 11.54
CA THR A 186 -6.43 15.25 12.65
C THR A 186 -7.70 16.00 12.97
N THR A 187 -7.95 16.26 14.25
CA THR A 187 -9.00 17.19 14.70
C THR A 187 -8.60 18.67 14.58
N GLY A 188 -7.33 18.97 14.26
CA GLY A 188 -6.81 20.33 14.08
C GLY A 188 -6.52 20.69 12.62
N CYS A 189 -5.52 21.55 12.40
CA CYS A 189 -5.08 21.94 11.06
C CYS A 189 -4.28 20.82 10.39
N GLY A 190 -4.44 20.65 9.07
CA GLY A 190 -3.79 19.55 8.35
C GLY A 190 -2.26 19.56 8.30
N LEU A 191 -1.61 20.73 8.49
CA LEU A 191 -0.14 20.90 8.43
C LEU A 191 0.43 21.63 9.65
N VAL A 192 0.13 22.93 9.78
CA VAL A 192 0.58 23.78 10.90
C VAL A 192 -0.63 24.33 11.62
N GLY A 193 -0.66 24.16 12.95
CA GLY A 193 -1.76 24.57 13.80
C GLY A 193 -1.89 26.07 13.96
N ASP A 194 -0.79 26.77 14.26
CA ASP A 194 -0.71 28.25 14.29
C ASP A 194 0.62 28.71 13.69
N ASN A 195 0.62 29.73 12.83
CA ASN A 195 1.81 30.24 12.16
C ASN A 195 2.10 31.65 12.67
N ALA A 196 2.61 31.74 13.89
CA ALA A 196 2.89 32.98 14.60
C ALA A 196 4.24 33.58 14.16
N LYS A 197 4.23 34.45 13.14
CA LYS A 197 5.41 35.09 12.51
C LYS A 197 6.39 34.12 11.82
N GLY A 198 6.03 32.85 11.70
CA GLY A 198 6.82 31.86 10.96
C GLY A 198 6.63 31.94 9.45
N THR A 199 7.40 31.12 8.73
CA THR A 199 7.32 30.92 7.28
C THR A 199 6.89 29.49 6.96
N ILE A 200 5.92 29.35 6.06
CA ILE A 200 5.52 28.08 5.45
C ILE A 200 5.72 28.23 3.93
N ALA A 201 6.57 27.40 3.33
CA ALA A 201 6.91 27.51 1.91
C ALA A 201 7.01 26.15 1.23
N ASN A 202 6.42 26.02 0.03
CA ASN A 202 6.45 24.79 -0.74
C ASN A 202 5.96 23.58 0.06
N CYS A 203 4.85 23.72 0.77
CA CYS A 203 4.30 22.64 1.59
C CYS A 203 2.91 22.22 1.11
N TYR A 204 2.48 21.01 1.47
CA TYR A 204 1.09 20.65 1.26
C TYR A 204 0.48 19.80 2.38
N SER A 205 -0.85 19.81 2.45
CA SER A 205 -1.64 18.96 3.33
C SER A 205 -2.66 18.16 2.53
N ALA A 206 -2.60 16.83 2.64
CA ALA A 206 -3.60 15.88 2.19
C ALA A 206 -4.30 15.20 3.39
N SER A 207 -4.43 15.95 4.48
CA SER A 207 -4.95 15.48 5.77
C SER A 207 -6.47 15.54 5.84
N LEU A 208 -7.08 14.54 6.49
CA LEU A 208 -8.52 14.51 6.75
C LEU A 208 -8.84 15.25 8.05
N THR A 209 -9.59 16.35 7.96
CA THR A 209 -10.09 17.10 9.12
C THR A 209 -11.61 16.90 9.31
N PRO A 210 -12.10 16.71 10.55
CA PRO A 210 -13.53 16.72 10.87
C PRO A 210 -14.15 18.13 10.92
N TYR A 211 -13.34 19.18 11.07
CA TYR A 211 -13.80 20.56 11.26
C TYR A 211 -13.34 21.45 10.09
N ALA A 212 -14.30 22.08 9.42
CA ALA A 212 -14.08 22.85 8.18
C ALA A 212 -13.49 24.26 8.37
N GLU A 213 -13.34 24.74 9.60
CA GLU A 213 -13.08 26.16 9.89
C GLU A 213 -11.59 26.52 10.08
N ASP A 214 -10.71 25.53 10.26
CA ASP A 214 -9.31 25.75 10.70
C ASP A 214 -8.26 25.28 9.69
N ASN A 215 -8.53 25.33 8.38
CA ASN A 215 -7.52 24.98 7.37
C ASN A 215 -6.39 26.02 7.21
N LEU A 216 -6.33 27.06 8.04
CA LEU A 216 -5.23 28.00 8.09
C LEU A 216 -4.81 28.30 9.53
N ALA A 217 -3.51 28.20 9.76
CA ALA A 217 -2.83 28.52 11.01
C ALA A 217 -3.23 29.93 11.51
N PRO A 218 -3.97 30.06 12.63
CA PRO A 218 -4.69 31.28 12.94
C PRO A 218 -3.76 32.30 13.61
N SER A 219 -3.11 33.10 12.77
CA SER A 219 -2.56 34.37 13.22
C SER A 219 -3.21 35.52 12.45
N SER A 220 -4.23 36.11 13.07
CA SER A 220 -4.78 37.41 12.66
C SER A 220 -3.99 38.56 13.30
N GLY A 221 -3.90 39.70 12.62
CA GLY A 221 -3.21 40.89 13.14
C GLY A 221 -1.66 40.84 13.04
N PRO A 222 -0.91 41.54 13.92
CA PRO A 222 0.53 41.79 13.77
C PRO A 222 1.44 40.57 14.00
N TYR A 223 0.84 39.41 14.32
CA TYR A 223 1.54 38.14 14.51
C TYR A 223 1.40 37.20 13.32
N LYS A 224 0.84 37.68 12.19
CA LYS A 224 0.62 36.88 10.99
C LYS A 224 1.93 36.36 10.38
N GLY A 225 2.05 35.04 10.24
CA GLY A 225 3.13 34.38 9.50
C GLY A 225 2.95 34.43 7.98
N THR A 226 4.00 34.07 7.24
CA THR A 226 4.01 34.05 5.77
C THR A 226 3.73 32.63 5.26
N ILE A 227 2.87 32.51 4.25
CA ILE A 227 2.59 31.25 3.54
C ILE A 227 2.79 31.51 2.05
N THR A 228 3.64 30.72 1.40
CA THR A 228 3.97 30.86 -0.03
C THR A 228 3.99 29.50 -0.71
N ALA A 229 3.47 29.42 -1.94
CA ALA A 229 3.51 28.21 -2.78
C ALA A 229 3.11 26.94 -2.02
N SER A 230 2.08 27.01 -1.18
CA SER A 230 1.65 25.89 -0.33
C SER A 230 0.17 25.61 -0.52
N PHE A 231 -0.22 24.34 -0.42
CA PHE A 231 -1.52 23.86 -0.88
C PHE A 231 -2.22 22.97 0.15
N TRP A 232 -3.53 23.10 0.24
CA TRP A 232 -4.37 22.25 1.09
C TRP A 232 -5.38 21.53 0.20
N GLU A 233 -5.47 20.21 0.35
CA GLU A 233 -6.42 19.40 -0.39
C GLU A 233 -7.85 19.67 0.08
N ASP A 234 -8.73 19.97 -0.87
CA ASP A 234 -10.16 20.11 -0.65
C ASP A 234 -10.88 18.78 -0.88
N LEU A 235 -11.31 18.17 0.22
CA LEU A 235 -12.00 16.87 0.24
C LEU A 235 -13.54 16.99 0.20
N GLY A 236 -14.09 18.15 -0.18
CA GLY A 236 -15.52 18.28 -0.50
C GLY A 236 -16.52 18.21 0.66
N LYS A 237 -16.05 18.23 1.92
CA LYS A 237 -16.96 18.29 3.09
C LYS A 237 -17.64 19.66 3.20
N GLU A 238 -18.92 19.68 3.61
CA GLU A 238 -19.71 20.91 3.80
C GLU A 238 -18.96 21.94 4.65
N ARG A 239 -18.45 23.01 4.01
CA ARG A 239 -17.77 24.10 4.70
C ARG A 239 -18.75 25.23 4.99
N MET A 240 -18.65 25.85 6.16
CA MET A 240 -19.46 27.05 6.49
C MET A 240 -19.08 28.29 5.66
N ASN A 241 -18.03 28.26 4.83
CA ASN A 241 -17.67 29.34 3.90
C ASN A 241 -16.95 28.83 2.63
N PRO A 242 -17.70 28.44 1.58
CA PRO A 242 -17.12 28.13 0.27
C PRO A 242 -16.49 29.38 -0.37
N GLY A 243 -15.22 29.31 -0.79
CA GLY A 243 -14.61 30.31 -1.69
C GLY A 243 -13.76 31.43 -1.10
N VAL A 244 -13.25 31.33 0.14
CA VAL A 244 -12.52 32.44 0.79
C VAL A 244 -10.99 32.42 0.61
N TRP A 245 -10.36 31.32 0.14
CA TRP A 245 -8.89 31.20 0.21
C TRP A 245 -8.22 30.68 -1.07
N PRO A 246 -7.16 31.35 -1.58
CA PRO A 246 -6.53 31.04 -2.89
C PRO A 246 -5.60 29.80 -2.93
N THR A 247 -5.39 29.12 -1.81
CA THR A 247 -4.42 28.01 -1.64
C THR A 247 -5.03 26.61 -1.66
N ASP A 248 -6.35 26.50 -1.65
CA ASP A 248 -7.03 25.19 -1.68
C ASP A 248 -6.99 24.60 -3.10
N ARG A 249 -6.87 23.28 -3.19
CA ARG A 249 -6.81 22.52 -4.45
C ARG A 249 -7.64 21.26 -4.31
N THR A 250 -8.45 20.95 -5.31
CA THR A 250 -9.14 19.66 -5.38
C THR A 250 -8.15 18.50 -5.44
N THR A 251 -8.56 17.28 -5.09
CA THR A 251 -7.75 16.07 -5.27
C THR A 251 -7.17 15.95 -6.68
N ALA A 252 -7.96 16.28 -7.71
CA ALA A 252 -7.51 16.25 -9.10
C ALA A 252 -6.42 17.30 -9.38
N GLU A 253 -6.50 18.49 -8.78
CA GLU A 253 -5.45 19.52 -8.92
C GLU A 253 -4.19 19.17 -8.11
N MET A 254 -4.35 18.58 -6.92
CA MET A 254 -3.25 18.07 -6.10
C MET A 254 -2.47 16.94 -6.79
N ARG A 255 -3.08 16.27 -7.77
CA ARG A 255 -2.44 15.21 -8.56
C ARG A 255 -1.86 15.68 -9.89
N ARG A 256 -1.83 17.00 -10.14
CA ARG A 256 -1.24 17.56 -11.36
C ARG A 256 0.10 18.22 -11.08
N LYS A 257 1.20 17.77 -11.72
CA LYS A 257 2.54 18.35 -11.54
C LYS A 257 2.56 19.83 -11.87
N VAL A 258 1.77 20.26 -12.87
CA VAL A 258 1.66 21.68 -13.24
C VAL A 258 1.16 22.56 -12.10
N THR A 259 0.36 22.04 -11.16
CA THR A 259 -0.12 22.81 -9.99
C THR A 259 1.04 23.32 -9.14
N TYR A 260 2.10 22.53 -9.03
CA TYR A 260 3.26 22.78 -8.17
C TYR A 260 4.38 23.50 -8.94
N SER A 261 4.66 23.09 -10.17
CA SER A 261 5.75 23.69 -10.96
C SER A 261 5.49 25.17 -11.29
N VAL A 262 4.24 25.56 -11.57
CA VAL A 262 3.87 26.98 -11.75
C VAL A 262 3.99 27.80 -10.46
N ALA A 263 3.95 27.15 -9.30
CA ALA A 263 4.20 27.78 -8.01
C ALA A 263 5.69 27.77 -7.61
N GLY A 264 6.56 27.23 -8.48
CA GLY A 264 8.01 27.23 -8.31
C GLY A 264 8.59 26.03 -7.56
N TRP A 265 7.84 24.93 -7.43
CA TRP A 265 8.36 23.71 -6.79
C TRP A 265 9.33 23.00 -7.70
N ASP A 266 10.54 22.75 -7.19
CA ASP A 266 11.66 22.14 -7.92
C ASP A 266 11.53 20.61 -7.95
N PHE A 267 11.11 20.06 -9.09
CA PHE A 267 10.96 18.62 -9.32
C PHE A 267 12.20 17.98 -9.94
N VAL A 268 12.46 16.73 -9.57
CA VAL A 268 13.50 15.89 -10.17
C VAL A 268 13.48 15.97 -11.70
N GLY A 269 14.62 16.35 -12.29
CA GLY A 269 14.84 16.34 -13.73
C GLY A 269 14.31 17.57 -14.47
N GLU A 270 13.88 18.61 -13.75
CA GLU A 270 13.60 19.92 -14.31
C GLU A 270 14.68 20.94 -13.91
N THR A 271 14.82 22.03 -14.67
CA THR A 271 15.83 23.07 -14.37
C THR A 271 15.26 24.48 -14.34
N ALA A 272 13.95 24.64 -14.49
CA ALA A 272 13.31 25.94 -14.71
C ALA A 272 13.17 26.76 -13.41
N ASN A 273 13.07 26.08 -12.28
CA ASN A 273 12.79 26.62 -10.95
C ASN A 273 13.87 26.23 -9.91
N GLY A 274 14.90 25.51 -10.32
CA GLY A 274 16.02 25.11 -9.49
C GLY A 274 16.76 23.92 -10.07
N THR A 275 17.67 23.35 -9.28
CA THR A 275 18.38 22.08 -9.56
C THR A 275 18.53 21.27 -8.26
N ALA A 276 17.76 21.64 -7.23
CA ALA A 276 17.75 20.98 -5.94
C ALA A 276 16.91 19.71 -5.97
N ASP A 277 16.09 19.50 -7.02
CA ASP A 277 15.37 18.26 -7.30
C ASP A 277 14.63 17.75 -6.04
N VAL A 278 13.86 18.64 -5.40
CA VAL A 278 13.29 18.43 -4.06
C VAL A 278 12.10 17.48 -4.11
N TRP A 279 11.29 17.61 -5.15
CA TRP A 279 10.01 16.93 -5.28
C TRP A 279 10.03 15.93 -6.43
N ARG A 280 9.21 14.89 -6.31
CA ARG A 280 9.00 13.90 -7.35
C ARG A 280 7.52 13.53 -7.38
N MET A 281 6.98 13.44 -8.58
CA MET A 281 5.67 12.84 -8.84
C MET A 281 5.90 11.70 -9.80
N CYS A 282 5.39 10.53 -9.46
CA CYS A 282 5.63 9.35 -10.26
C CYS A 282 4.63 9.26 -11.41
N GLU A 283 3.33 9.33 -11.13
CA GLU A 283 2.28 9.32 -12.15
C GLU A 283 1.38 10.58 -12.08
N GLU A 284 1.28 11.29 -13.21
CA GLU A 284 0.42 12.46 -13.37
C GLU A 284 -1.05 12.07 -13.30
N GLY A 285 -1.84 12.76 -12.48
CA GLY A 285 -3.26 12.51 -12.28
C GLY A 285 -3.58 11.43 -11.24
N VAL A 286 -2.56 10.71 -10.75
CA VAL A 286 -2.69 9.63 -9.77
C VAL A 286 -2.03 10.01 -8.44
N ASP A 287 -0.77 10.42 -8.47
CA ASP A 287 0.01 10.71 -7.27
C ASP A 287 0.00 12.18 -6.87
N THR A 288 0.17 12.44 -5.57
CA THR A 288 0.57 13.77 -5.08
C THR A 288 2.11 13.83 -4.94
N PRO A 289 2.75 15.01 -4.99
CA PRO A 289 4.20 15.11 -4.88
C PRO A 289 4.73 14.49 -3.61
N ARG A 290 5.77 13.68 -3.73
CA ARG A 290 6.56 13.15 -2.62
C ARG A 290 7.96 13.75 -2.67
N LEU A 291 8.64 13.78 -1.55
CA LEU A 291 10.01 14.26 -1.48
C LEU A 291 10.91 13.32 -2.26
N ALA A 292 11.82 13.85 -3.07
CA ALA A 292 12.68 13.06 -3.93
C ALA A 292 13.53 12.04 -3.15
N TRP A 293 13.90 12.37 -1.91
CA TRP A 293 14.64 11.45 -1.05
C TRP A 293 13.82 10.24 -0.59
N GLU A 294 12.49 10.30 -0.64
CA GLU A 294 11.66 9.12 -0.34
C GLU A 294 11.87 7.99 -1.35
N PHE A 295 12.51 8.31 -2.47
CA PHE A 295 12.93 7.42 -3.54
C PHE A 295 14.45 7.19 -3.55
N SER A 296 15.19 7.72 -2.58
CA SER A 296 16.63 7.51 -2.46
C SER A 296 16.92 6.51 -1.33
N GLY A 297 17.25 5.27 -1.70
CA GLY A 297 17.53 4.18 -0.76
C GLY A 297 16.85 2.90 -1.24
N THR A 298 15.55 2.97 -1.48
CA THR A 298 14.94 2.14 -2.52
C THR A 298 15.45 2.68 -3.85
N GLY A 299 15.82 1.85 -4.82
CA GLY A 299 15.97 2.31 -6.19
C GLY A 299 14.69 3.00 -6.67
N ASP A 300 14.65 3.48 -7.90
CA ASP A 300 13.41 4.00 -8.52
C ASP A 300 12.28 2.93 -8.64
N PHE A 301 12.42 1.80 -7.95
CA PHE A 301 11.49 0.69 -7.79
C PHE A 301 10.10 1.14 -7.31
N ALA A 302 10.02 2.21 -6.51
CA ALA A 302 8.81 2.66 -5.83
C ALA A 302 8.06 3.82 -6.53
N CYS A 303 8.45 4.23 -7.74
CA CYS A 303 7.64 5.12 -8.58
C CYS A 303 6.84 4.29 -9.61
N PRO A 304 5.54 4.53 -9.85
CA PRO A 304 4.77 3.90 -10.95
C PRO A 304 5.32 4.06 -12.37
N ASN A 305 6.40 4.84 -12.56
CA ASN A 305 7.20 4.76 -13.78
C ASN A 305 8.07 3.51 -13.84
N GLY A 306 8.01 2.58 -12.88
CA GLY A 306 8.61 1.24 -12.89
C GLY A 306 10.13 1.17 -13.07
N THR A 307 10.68 0.00 -12.78
CA THR A 307 12.09 -0.32 -13.06
C THR A 307 12.37 -0.27 -14.57
N GLU A 308 13.44 0.42 -14.95
CA GLU A 308 14.01 0.44 -16.29
C GLU A 308 15.45 -0.09 -16.33
N MET A 309 16.05 -0.11 -17.53
CA MET A 309 17.43 -0.59 -17.70
C MET A 309 18.44 0.22 -16.87
N ALA A 310 18.14 1.50 -16.58
CA ALA A 310 18.96 2.33 -15.71
C ALA A 310 18.99 1.81 -14.27
N ASP A 311 17.88 1.29 -13.75
CA ASP A 311 17.80 0.71 -12.40
C ASP A 311 18.53 -0.62 -12.31
N LEU A 312 18.44 -1.44 -13.36
CA LEU A 312 19.22 -2.68 -13.46
C LEU A 312 20.73 -2.38 -13.53
N LEU A 313 21.12 -1.31 -14.24
CA LEU A 313 22.50 -0.85 -14.31
C LEU A 313 22.99 -0.34 -12.96
N GLU A 314 22.14 0.37 -12.21
CA GLU A 314 22.46 0.86 -10.87
C GLU A 314 22.64 -0.31 -9.90
N LEU A 315 21.71 -1.26 -9.86
CA LEU A 315 21.81 -2.49 -9.08
C LEU A 315 23.07 -3.28 -9.45
N ALA A 316 23.35 -3.46 -10.74
CA ALA A 316 24.55 -4.15 -11.22
C ALA A 316 25.85 -3.42 -10.85
N SER A 317 25.85 -2.08 -10.86
CA SER A 317 27.03 -1.27 -10.52
C SER A 317 27.39 -1.31 -9.02
N ARG A 318 26.46 -1.79 -8.20
CA ARG A 318 26.60 -1.84 -6.74
C ARG A 318 26.46 -3.25 -6.15
N TRP A 319 26.31 -4.25 -7.00
CA TRP A 319 26.20 -5.66 -6.62
C TRP A 319 27.26 -6.08 -5.60
N MET A 320 26.82 -6.72 -4.51
CA MET A 320 27.64 -7.23 -3.40
C MET A 320 28.39 -6.17 -2.57
N LYS A 321 28.06 -4.88 -2.70
CA LYS A 321 28.59 -3.85 -1.80
C LYS A 321 27.89 -3.92 -0.45
N ALA A 322 28.67 -3.93 0.64
CA ALA A 322 28.20 -4.26 2.00
C ALA A 322 28.25 -3.06 2.97
N ARG A 323 28.21 -1.82 2.45
CA ARG A 323 28.19 -0.60 3.26
C ARG A 323 27.04 0.31 2.81
N PRO A 324 26.21 0.84 3.73
CA PRO A 324 25.12 1.74 3.39
C PRO A 324 25.56 2.95 2.54
N GLU A 325 26.73 3.52 2.82
CA GLU A 325 27.28 4.63 2.02
C GLU A 325 27.70 4.25 0.58
N GLU A 326 28.00 2.99 0.31
CA GLU A 326 28.46 2.48 -0.99
C GLU A 326 27.32 1.81 -1.79
N ALA A 327 26.37 1.21 -1.08
CA ALA A 327 25.18 0.53 -1.60
C ALA A 327 24.16 1.50 -2.19
N GLY A 328 23.98 2.68 -1.60
CA GLY A 328 23.09 3.73 -2.11
C GLY A 328 21.70 3.21 -2.47
N ALA A 329 21.16 3.63 -3.62
CA ALA A 329 19.80 3.26 -4.05
C ALA A 329 19.69 1.82 -4.60
N ALA A 330 20.76 1.04 -4.64
CA ALA A 330 20.70 -0.35 -5.09
C ALA A 330 20.31 -1.34 -3.98
N ASP A 331 20.39 -0.91 -2.73
CA ASP A 331 19.98 -1.69 -1.55
C ASP A 331 18.50 -1.41 -1.24
N GLY A 332 17.64 -2.00 -2.08
CA GLY A 332 16.19 -1.84 -2.00
C GLY A 332 15.57 -2.39 -0.72
N THR A 333 16.25 -3.31 -0.03
CA THR A 333 15.82 -3.89 1.25
C THR A 333 16.28 -3.07 2.46
N GLY A 334 17.28 -2.20 2.29
CA GLY A 334 17.84 -1.35 3.34
C GLY A 334 18.70 -2.11 4.35
N ASP A 335 19.19 -3.30 4.01
CA ASP A 335 19.96 -4.18 4.89
C ASP A 335 21.47 -3.85 4.91
N GLY A 336 21.89 -2.92 4.04
CA GLY A 336 23.26 -2.48 3.86
C GLY A 336 24.07 -3.30 2.86
N ILE A 337 23.46 -4.29 2.20
CA ILE A 337 24.12 -5.25 1.30
C ILE A 337 23.31 -5.43 0.00
N VAL A 338 23.80 -4.91 -1.12
CA VAL A 338 23.16 -5.16 -2.43
C VAL A 338 23.30 -6.62 -2.84
N ASN A 339 22.22 -7.39 -2.80
CA ASN A 339 22.21 -8.83 -3.01
C ASN A 339 20.95 -9.34 -3.74
N PHE A 340 20.69 -10.65 -3.67
CA PHE A 340 19.56 -11.27 -4.36
C PHE A 340 18.19 -10.83 -3.85
N ASP A 341 18.10 -10.39 -2.60
CA ASP A 341 16.85 -9.88 -2.01
C ASP A 341 16.50 -8.51 -2.62
N ASP A 342 17.49 -7.65 -2.89
CA ASP A 342 17.27 -6.40 -3.63
C ASP A 342 16.95 -6.65 -5.10
N PHE A 343 17.54 -7.69 -5.70
CA PHE A 343 17.19 -8.11 -7.05
C PHE A 343 15.77 -8.70 -7.13
N ALA A 344 15.32 -9.40 -6.09
CA ALA A 344 13.96 -9.89 -5.99
C ALA A 344 12.97 -8.72 -5.92
N LEU A 345 13.27 -7.70 -5.10
CA LEU A 345 12.49 -6.46 -5.05
C LEU A 345 12.45 -5.74 -6.41
N LEU A 346 13.60 -5.62 -7.09
CA LEU A 346 13.66 -5.13 -8.47
C LEU A 346 12.76 -5.96 -9.38
N GLY A 347 12.78 -7.29 -9.26
CA GLY A 347 11.95 -8.21 -10.06
C GLY A 347 10.44 -8.08 -9.79
N GLU A 348 10.03 -7.90 -8.54
CA GLU A 348 8.64 -7.67 -8.14
C GLU A 348 8.09 -6.38 -8.79
N HIS A 349 8.88 -5.32 -8.82
CA HIS A 349 8.52 -4.05 -9.46
C HIS A 349 8.73 -4.06 -10.99
N TRP A 350 9.56 -4.96 -11.54
CA TRP A 350 9.75 -5.18 -12.98
C TRP A 350 8.51 -5.78 -13.64
N LEU A 351 7.75 -6.58 -12.90
CA LEU A 351 6.50 -7.17 -13.37
C LEU A 351 5.32 -6.20 -13.28
N PHE A 352 5.35 -5.23 -12.35
CA PHE A 352 4.34 -4.17 -12.25
C PHE A 352 4.31 -3.28 -13.51
N ARG A 353 5.45 -3.08 -14.20
CA ARG A 353 5.53 -2.20 -15.39
C ARG A 353 5.13 -2.85 -16.72
N GLN A 354 4.45 -4.00 -16.72
CA GLN A 354 3.73 -4.47 -17.92
C GLN A 354 2.22 -4.56 -17.73
N THR A 355 1.67 -3.86 -16.74
CA THR A 355 0.25 -3.53 -16.75
C THR A 355 0.07 -2.26 -17.59
N GLY A 356 -0.27 -2.42 -18.86
CA GLY A 356 -0.52 -1.34 -19.80
C GLY A 356 -1.54 -0.28 -19.34
N GLN A 357 -1.74 0.71 -20.18
CA GLN A 357 -2.53 1.89 -19.88
C GLN A 357 -4.04 1.65 -20.09
N LEU A 358 -4.87 2.31 -19.28
CA LEU A 358 -6.27 2.55 -19.63
C LEU A 358 -6.31 3.48 -20.85
N VAL A 359 -6.65 2.95 -22.01
CA VAL A 359 -6.60 3.66 -23.30
C VAL A 359 -7.97 4.14 -23.79
N GLY A 360 -9.06 3.69 -23.15
CA GLY A 360 -10.41 4.19 -23.36
C GLY A 360 -11.28 3.91 -22.15
N HIS A 361 -12.08 4.89 -21.73
CA HIS A 361 -13.04 4.74 -20.64
C HIS A 361 -14.23 5.66 -20.87
N TRP A 362 -15.41 5.07 -21.06
CA TRP A 362 -16.68 5.77 -21.19
C TRP A 362 -17.53 5.47 -19.96
N PRO A 363 -17.59 6.39 -18.99
CA PRO A 363 -18.48 6.28 -17.84
C PRO A 363 -19.94 6.24 -18.26
N LEU A 364 -20.35 7.06 -19.25
CA LEU A 364 -21.74 7.16 -19.73
C LEU A 364 -22.72 7.76 -18.70
N ASP A 365 -22.20 8.72 -17.94
CA ASP A 365 -22.85 9.45 -16.84
C ASP A 365 -23.74 10.62 -17.29
N GLY A 366 -24.46 10.45 -18.41
CA GLY A 366 -25.27 11.51 -19.02
C GLY A 366 -24.57 12.25 -20.17
N ASP A 367 -23.36 11.83 -20.54
CA ASP A 367 -22.68 12.27 -21.75
C ASP A 367 -21.87 11.13 -22.41
N TYR A 368 -21.30 11.43 -23.59
CA TYR A 368 -20.50 10.48 -24.38
C TYR A 368 -18.98 10.73 -24.25
N LEU A 369 -18.55 11.47 -23.22
CA LEU A 369 -17.14 11.83 -23.03
C LEU A 369 -16.35 10.63 -22.50
N SER A 370 -15.17 10.42 -23.09
CA SER A 370 -14.18 9.52 -22.51
C SER A 370 -13.43 10.24 -21.38
N SER A 371 -13.28 9.59 -20.23
CA SER A 371 -12.49 10.12 -19.11
C SER A 371 -10.97 10.11 -19.40
N VAL A 372 -10.56 9.34 -20.41
CA VAL A 372 -9.16 9.23 -20.89
C VAL A 372 -9.06 9.49 -22.38
N GLY A 373 -7.92 9.98 -22.85
CA GLY A 373 -7.65 10.17 -24.28
C GLY A 373 -8.42 11.31 -24.98
N GLY A 374 -9.36 11.98 -24.29
CA GLY A 374 -10.09 13.14 -24.81
C GLY A 374 -11.05 12.83 -25.96
N TYR A 375 -11.45 11.57 -26.11
CA TYR A 375 -12.39 11.15 -27.15
C TYR A 375 -13.83 11.50 -26.78
N VAL A 376 -14.63 11.85 -27.79
CA VAL A 376 -16.06 12.13 -27.63
C VAL A 376 -16.85 11.22 -28.55
N GLY A 377 -17.81 10.49 -28.00
CA GLY A 377 -18.73 9.67 -28.77
C GLY A 377 -19.77 10.53 -29.52
N THR A 378 -20.04 10.15 -30.76
CA THR A 378 -21.11 10.71 -31.58
C THR A 378 -22.26 9.71 -31.64
N PRO A 379 -23.44 10.02 -31.07
CA PRO A 379 -24.58 9.12 -31.12
C PRO A 379 -25.12 8.98 -32.55
N VAL A 380 -25.62 7.80 -32.88
CA VAL A 380 -26.33 7.46 -34.11
C VAL A 380 -27.62 6.75 -33.70
N GLY A 381 -28.75 7.23 -34.21
CA GLY A 381 -30.07 6.89 -33.66
C GLY A 381 -30.47 7.91 -32.59
N ASP A 382 -31.23 7.46 -31.60
CA ASP A 382 -31.72 8.26 -30.48
C ASP A 382 -31.40 7.61 -29.11
N PRO A 383 -30.12 7.27 -28.82
CA PRO A 383 -29.74 6.69 -27.53
C PRO A 383 -30.06 7.63 -26.37
N GLU A 384 -30.59 7.07 -25.29
CA GLU A 384 -31.07 7.80 -24.11
C GLU A 384 -30.20 7.50 -22.88
N PHE A 385 -30.20 8.40 -21.90
CA PHE A 385 -29.56 8.17 -20.60
C PHE A 385 -30.59 7.98 -19.49
N VAL A 386 -30.34 7.01 -18.61
CA VAL A 386 -31.07 6.87 -17.35
C VAL A 386 -30.33 7.58 -16.20
N PRO A 387 -31.05 8.00 -15.14
CA PRO A 387 -30.42 8.63 -13.97
C PRO A 387 -29.66 7.62 -13.09
N GLU A 388 -28.84 8.15 -12.18
CA GLU A 388 -28.08 7.44 -11.13
C GLU A 388 -28.82 6.28 -10.47
N ALA A 389 -30.11 6.45 -10.14
CA ALA A 389 -30.91 5.43 -9.47
C ALA A 389 -31.08 4.12 -10.28
N GLU A 390 -30.87 4.18 -11.60
CA GLU A 390 -30.95 3.04 -12.52
C GLU A 390 -29.58 2.64 -13.10
N ALA A 391 -28.60 3.56 -12.99
CA ALA A 391 -27.21 3.34 -13.38
C ALA A 391 -26.53 2.28 -12.51
N ARG A 392 -25.41 1.75 -12.99
CA ARG A 392 -24.63 0.82 -12.18
C ARG A 392 -23.56 1.53 -11.37
N MET A 393 -22.94 2.55 -11.97
CA MET A 393 -21.93 3.42 -11.40
C MET A 393 -22.22 4.86 -11.84
N GLY A 394 -21.67 5.81 -11.09
CA GLY A 394 -21.75 7.23 -11.45
C GLY A 394 -23.18 7.77 -11.47
N SER A 395 -23.39 8.83 -12.24
CA SER A 395 -24.63 9.59 -12.27
C SER A 395 -25.62 9.18 -13.37
N GLY A 396 -25.28 8.21 -14.22
CA GLY A 396 -26.17 7.72 -15.27
C GLY A 396 -25.67 6.48 -15.99
N ALA A 397 -26.50 5.92 -16.88
CA ALA A 397 -26.09 4.84 -17.78
C ALA A 397 -26.75 5.00 -19.15
N LEU A 398 -26.14 4.43 -20.18
CA LEU A 398 -26.64 4.54 -21.56
C LEU A 398 -27.65 3.43 -21.87
N VAL A 399 -28.78 3.82 -22.46
CA VAL A 399 -29.80 2.94 -23.02
C VAL A 399 -29.60 2.85 -24.52
N LEU A 400 -29.62 1.63 -25.05
CA LEU A 400 -29.59 1.34 -26.48
C LEU A 400 -30.80 0.47 -26.86
N ASP A 401 -31.38 0.69 -28.04
CA ASP A 401 -32.62 0.04 -28.50
C ASP A 401 -32.48 -0.81 -29.79
N ASN A 402 -31.33 -1.47 -29.96
CA ASN A 402 -30.90 -2.32 -31.08
C ASN A 402 -30.35 -1.60 -32.32
N ASP A 403 -30.92 -0.49 -32.77
CA ASP A 403 -30.35 0.31 -33.87
C ASP A 403 -29.55 1.53 -33.43
N ASP A 404 -29.63 1.89 -32.15
CA ASP A 404 -28.75 2.88 -31.53
C ASP A 404 -27.28 2.46 -31.46
N SER A 405 -26.40 3.45 -31.63
CA SER A 405 -24.96 3.31 -31.35
C SER A 405 -24.30 4.64 -31.00
N VAL A 406 -23.07 4.55 -30.51
CA VAL A 406 -22.18 5.69 -30.31
C VAL A 406 -20.88 5.40 -31.03
N VAL A 407 -20.52 6.27 -31.98
CA VAL A 407 -19.28 6.19 -32.75
C VAL A 407 -18.23 7.07 -32.08
N VAL A 408 -17.13 6.49 -31.61
CA VAL A 408 -16.04 7.24 -30.99
C VAL A 408 -15.05 7.64 -32.07
N GLU A 409 -15.31 8.78 -32.70
CA GLU A 409 -14.53 9.25 -33.84
C GLU A 409 -13.04 9.37 -33.51
N GLY A 410 -12.19 8.78 -34.34
CA GLY A 410 -10.73 8.85 -34.21
C GLY A 410 -10.11 7.84 -33.24
N TYR A 411 -10.88 7.13 -32.42
CA TYR A 411 -10.36 6.03 -31.60
C TYR A 411 -10.48 4.70 -32.35
N LYS A 412 -9.35 4.10 -32.75
CA LYS A 412 -9.33 2.84 -33.52
C LYS A 412 -9.37 1.57 -32.66
N GLY A 413 -9.54 1.72 -31.34
CA GLY A 413 -9.29 0.64 -30.40
C GLY A 413 -7.84 0.15 -30.47
N ILE A 414 -7.58 -1.00 -29.87
CA ILE A 414 -6.25 -1.64 -29.93
C ILE A 414 -6.17 -2.46 -31.20
N THR A 415 -5.17 -2.22 -32.04
CA THR A 415 -4.99 -2.94 -33.32
C THR A 415 -3.94 -4.03 -33.22
N GLY A 416 -3.89 -4.91 -34.21
CA GLY A 416 -2.98 -6.03 -34.28
C GLY A 416 -3.26 -7.10 -33.22
N SER A 417 -2.21 -7.79 -32.81
CA SER A 417 -2.26 -8.89 -31.82
C SER A 417 -1.79 -8.48 -30.42
N ARG A 418 -1.77 -7.18 -30.11
CA ARG A 418 -1.34 -6.69 -28.79
C ARG A 418 -2.25 -7.23 -27.68
N ALA A 419 -1.69 -7.45 -26.49
CA ALA A 419 -2.47 -7.73 -25.29
C ALA A 419 -3.56 -6.67 -25.09
N ARG A 420 -4.69 -7.06 -24.49
CA ARG A 420 -5.77 -6.12 -24.14
C ARG A 420 -6.77 -6.71 -23.16
N THR A 421 -7.40 -5.84 -22.40
CA THR A 421 -8.61 -6.13 -21.64
C THR A 421 -9.69 -5.12 -22.03
N CYS A 422 -10.89 -5.61 -22.31
CA CYS A 422 -12.07 -4.74 -22.42
C CYS A 422 -13.16 -5.24 -21.49
N MET A 423 -13.81 -4.32 -20.79
CA MET A 423 -14.84 -4.63 -19.79
C MET A 423 -15.97 -3.60 -19.83
N ALA A 424 -17.13 -3.98 -19.31
CA ALA A 424 -18.29 -3.11 -19.17
C ALA A 424 -19.26 -3.69 -18.14
N TRP A 425 -20.15 -2.85 -17.62
CA TRP A 425 -21.40 -3.30 -17.01
C TRP A 425 -22.50 -3.33 -18.05
N ILE A 426 -23.32 -4.39 -18.03
CA ILE A 426 -24.46 -4.56 -18.94
C ILE A 426 -25.71 -5.00 -18.20
N LYS A 427 -26.88 -4.58 -18.67
CA LYS A 427 -28.18 -5.03 -18.17
C LYS A 427 -29.15 -5.24 -19.33
N THR A 428 -29.44 -6.51 -19.63
CA THR A 428 -30.35 -6.92 -20.70
C THR A 428 -30.94 -8.31 -20.41
N ASP A 429 -32.13 -8.59 -20.93
CA ASP A 429 -32.76 -9.92 -20.94
C ASP A 429 -32.77 -10.55 -22.35
N ARG A 430 -32.10 -9.92 -23.32
CA ARG A 430 -32.12 -10.30 -24.74
C ARG A 430 -30.84 -11.03 -25.16
N ASN A 431 -30.98 -11.89 -26.15
CA ASN A 431 -29.85 -12.42 -26.92
C ASN A 431 -29.51 -11.42 -28.02
N ILE A 432 -28.35 -10.79 -27.94
CA ILE A 432 -27.95 -9.64 -28.77
C ILE A 432 -26.48 -9.77 -29.18
N ASN A 433 -26.13 -9.43 -30.42
CA ASN A 433 -24.83 -9.82 -30.95
C ASN A 433 -23.71 -8.80 -30.68
N SER A 434 -24.03 -7.56 -30.33
CA SER A 434 -23.04 -6.48 -30.23
C SER A 434 -23.27 -5.58 -29.02
N LEU A 435 -22.25 -5.48 -28.17
CA LEU A 435 -22.15 -4.52 -27.06
C LEU A 435 -21.24 -3.35 -27.45
N PHE A 436 -20.05 -3.66 -27.94
CA PHE A 436 -19.12 -2.69 -28.53
C PHE A 436 -18.09 -3.41 -29.41
N TRP A 437 -17.49 -2.70 -30.36
CA TRP A 437 -16.60 -3.29 -31.34
C TRP A 437 -15.67 -2.29 -32.03
N TRP A 438 -14.61 -2.79 -32.66
CA TRP A 438 -13.75 -2.03 -33.58
C TRP A 438 -13.06 -2.95 -34.59
N GLY A 439 -12.41 -2.36 -35.59
CA GLY A 439 -11.63 -3.07 -36.60
C GLY A 439 -12.37 -3.31 -37.91
N ASN A 440 -12.24 -4.50 -38.50
CA ASN A 440 -12.76 -4.80 -39.84
C ASN A 440 -13.69 -6.02 -39.83
N PRO A 441 -15.02 -5.83 -39.92
CA PRO A 441 -15.99 -6.92 -39.89
C PRO A 441 -15.95 -7.81 -41.14
N ASP A 442 -15.26 -7.39 -42.21
CA ASP A 442 -15.15 -8.12 -43.46
C ASP A 442 -13.87 -8.98 -43.55
N LYS A 443 -12.96 -8.88 -42.56
CA LYS A 443 -11.66 -9.56 -42.55
C LYS A 443 -11.60 -10.60 -41.44
N SER A 444 -11.31 -11.86 -41.79
CA SER A 444 -11.13 -12.95 -40.83
C SER A 444 -10.02 -12.61 -39.82
N GLY A 445 -10.31 -12.67 -38.52
CA GLY A 445 -9.40 -12.26 -37.44
C GLY A 445 -9.19 -10.75 -37.29
N GLY A 446 -9.81 -9.94 -38.16
CA GLY A 446 -9.64 -8.48 -38.23
C GLY A 446 -10.65 -7.68 -37.41
N LEU A 447 -11.65 -8.33 -36.83
CA LEU A 447 -12.66 -7.72 -35.97
C LEU A 447 -12.30 -7.93 -34.50
N TRP A 448 -12.69 -7.00 -33.64
CA TRP A 448 -12.82 -7.26 -32.21
C TRP A 448 -14.21 -6.80 -31.79
N GLN A 449 -15.11 -7.74 -31.57
CA GLN A 449 -16.49 -7.47 -31.15
C GLN A 449 -16.79 -8.21 -29.86
N VAL A 450 -17.18 -7.46 -28.83
CA VAL A 450 -17.74 -8.00 -27.60
C VAL A 450 -19.26 -7.97 -27.72
N GLY A 451 -19.90 -9.08 -27.39
CA GLY A 451 -21.33 -9.28 -27.63
C GLY A 451 -21.95 -10.29 -26.66
N ILE A 452 -23.18 -10.71 -26.93
CA ILE A 452 -23.85 -11.81 -26.24
C ILE A 452 -24.24 -12.85 -27.30
N ASN A 453 -24.05 -14.14 -27.01
CA ASN A 453 -24.56 -15.18 -27.89
C ASN A 453 -24.97 -16.39 -27.07
N HIS A 454 -26.10 -17.01 -27.42
CA HIS A 454 -26.72 -18.06 -26.61
C HIS A 454 -26.87 -17.70 -25.13
N GLY A 455 -27.03 -16.41 -24.82
CA GLY A 455 -27.15 -15.85 -23.47
C GLY A 455 -25.83 -15.59 -22.75
N GLY A 456 -24.69 -16.08 -23.24
CA GLY A 456 -23.37 -15.86 -22.65
C GLY A 456 -22.60 -14.71 -23.28
N LEU A 457 -21.61 -14.18 -22.55
CA LEU A 457 -20.66 -13.19 -23.05
C LEU A 457 -19.86 -13.76 -24.22
N GLN A 458 -19.77 -13.03 -25.33
CA GLN A 458 -19.10 -13.45 -26.56
C GLN A 458 -17.92 -12.53 -26.93
N LEU A 459 -16.86 -13.14 -27.45
CA LEU A 459 -15.89 -12.48 -28.33
C LEU A 459 -16.05 -13.02 -29.76
N ASN A 460 -16.25 -12.12 -30.73
CA ASN A 460 -16.25 -12.40 -32.17
C ASN A 460 -15.10 -11.65 -32.85
N ILE A 461 -14.19 -12.40 -33.48
CA ILE A 461 -13.04 -11.84 -34.22
C ILE A 461 -13.20 -11.91 -35.75
N ARG A 462 -14.42 -12.18 -36.21
CA ARG A 462 -14.81 -12.57 -37.58
C ARG A 462 -14.27 -13.95 -37.97
N ASN A 463 -15.20 -14.87 -38.26
CA ASN A 463 -14.98 -16.30 -38.53
C ASN A 463 -14.40 -17.12 -37.37
N GLY A 464 -14.20 -16.51 -36.21
CA GLY A 464 -13.81 -17.15 -34.95
C GLY A 464 -14.60 -16.54 -33.80
N PHE A 465 -15.17 -17.39 -32.96
CA PHE A 465 -16.09 -17.01 -31.90
C PHE A 465 -15.78 -17.77 -30.62
N LEU A 466 -15.88 -17.09 -29.48
CA LEU A 466 -15.87 -17.67 -28.13
C LEU A 466 -17.05 -17.13 -27.36
N TRP A 467 -17.69 -17.96 -26.53
CA TRP A 467 -18.68 -17.46 -25.58
C TRP A 467 -18.74 -18.27 -24.29
N THR A 468 -19.21 -17.63 -23.22
CA THR A 468 -19.38 -18.26 -21.91
C THR A 468 -20.60 -19.17 -21.85
N ASN A 469 -20.57 -20.16 -20.95
CA ASN A 469 -21.78 -20.92 -20.59
C ASN A 469 -22.57 -20.18 -19.51
N THR A 470 -21.87 -19.34 -18.73
CA THR A 470 -22.48 -18.43 -17.76
C THR A 470 -23.33 -17.40 -18.49
N LEU A 471 -24.62 -17.32 -18.13
CA LEU A 471 -25.57 -16.39 -18.73
C LEU A 471 -25.34 -14.96 -18.22
N VAL A 472 -25.36 -13.99 -19.13
CA VAL A 472 -25.24 -12.56 -18.85
C VAL A 472 -26.53 -11.80 -19.18
N ASN A 473 -27.44 -12.40 -19.95
CA ASN A 473 -28.75 -11.83 -20.31
C ASN A 473 -29.83 -12.07 -19.24
N THR A 474 -29.51 -11.77 -17.98
CA THR A 474 -30.36 -12.10 -16.82
C THR A 474 -31.43 -11.04 -16.51
N GLY A 475 -31.41 -9.91 -17.20
CA GLY A 475 -32.19 -8.71 -16.87
C GLY A 475 -31.64 -7.93 -15.66
N GLN A 476 -30.55 -8.40 -15.05
CA GLN A 476 -29.82 -7.71 -13.97
C GLN A 476 -28.51 -7.13 -14.49
N TRP A 477 -27.91 -6.21 -13.71
CA TRP A 477 -26.56 -5.72 -14.00
C TRP A 477 -25.54 -6.85 -13.84
N VAL A 478 -24.73 -7.05 -14.88
CA VAL A 478 -23.67 -8.06 -14.94
C VAL A 478 -22.41 -7.37 -15.43
N HIS A 479 -21.30 -7.59 -14.72
CA HIS A 479 -19.99 -7.14 -15.18
C HIS A 479 -19.39 -8.18 -16.12
N VAL A 480 -18.87 -7.72 -17.26
CA VAL A 480 -18.25 -8.59 -18.27
C VAL A 480 -16.86 -8.09 -18.60
N ALA A 481 -15.90 -9.02 -18.77
CA ALA A 481 -14.57 -8.67 -19.24
C ALA A 481 -14.02 -9.73 -20.22
N VAL A 482 -13.24 -9.27 -21.20
CA VAL A 482 -12.56 -10.10 -22.21
C VAL A 482 -11.09 -9.73 -22.23
N VAL A 483 -10.22 -10.72 -22.04
CA VAL A 483 -8.76 -10.53 -21.92
C VAL A 483 -8.03 -11.34 -22.99
N LEU A 484 -7.17 -10.69 -23.77
CA LEU A 484 -6.15 -11.33 -24.59
C LEU A 484 -4.79 -11.19 -23.88
N PRO A 485 -4.17 -12.29 -23.44
CA PRO A 485 -2.85 -12.29 -22.82
C PRO A 485 -1.74 -11.73 -23.72
N ASP A 486 -0.62 -11.32 -23.13
CA ASP A 486 0.55 -10.89 -23.90
C ASP A 486 1.21 -12.06 -24.65
N ARG A 487 1.90 -11.72 -25.74
CA ARG A 487 2.66 -12.64 -26.60
C ARG A 487 1.84 -13.77 -27.22
N THR A 488 0.52 -13.60 -27.31
CA THR A 488 -0.37 -14.51 -28.02
C THR A 488 -1.31 -13.76 -28.96
N ASN A 489 -1.78 -14.47 -29.97
CA ASN A 489 -2.82 -14.04 -30.89
C ASN A 489 -3.85 -15.15 -31.14
N ARG A 490 -3.91 -16.15 -30.26
CA ARG A 490 -4.75 -17.32 -30.42
C ARG A 490 -6.05 -17.13 -29.66
N MET A 491 -7.14 -17.59 -30.26
CA MET A 491 -8.46 -17.54 -29.61
C MET A 491 -8.50 -18.36 -28.32
N GLU A 492 -7.87 -19.53 -28.29
CA GLU A 492 -7.86 -20.41 -27.11
C GLU A 492 -7.20 -19.80 -25.86
N ASP A 493 -6.38 -18.77 -26.02
CA ASP A 493 -5.73 -18.08 -24.90
C ASP A 493 -6.58 -16.93 -24.33
N VAL A 494 -7.66 -16.55 -25.01
CA VAL A 494 -8.57 -15.49 -24.55
C VAL A 494 -9.31 -15.96 -23.30
N ARG A 495 -9.41 -15.07 -22.31
CA ARG A 495 -10.12 -15.30 -21.05
C ARG A 495 -11.37 -14.43 -21.02
N LEU A 496 -12.52 -15.04 -20.70
CA LEU A 496 -13.81 -14.37 -20.54
C LEU A 496 -14.18 -14.39 -19.06
N TYR A 497 -14.61 -13.25 -18.52
CA TYR A 497 -15.03 -13.10 -17.12
C TYR A 497 -16.47 -12.61 -17.05
N VAL A 498 -17.25 -13.21 -16.15
CA VAL A 498 -18.60 -12.77 -15.79
C VAL A 498 -18.62 -12.52 -14.29
N ASN A 499 -18.93 -11.29 -13.87
CA ASN A 499 -18.85 -10.84 -12.47
C ASN A 499 -17.50 -11.17 -11.81
N GLY A 500 -16.40 -10.99 -12.55
CA GLY A 500 -15.05 -11.30 -12.06
C GLY A 500 -14.71 -12.79 -11.98
N ILE A 501 -15.61 -13.69 -12.35
CA ILE A 501 -15.35 -15.14 -12.40
C ILE A 501 -14.95 -15.51 -13.83
N GLN A 502 -13.76 -16.10 -13.98
CA GLN A 502 -13.27 -16.58 -15.27
C GLN A 502 -14.06 -17.82 -15.74
N GLU A 503 -14.53 -17.82 -16.98
CA GLU A 503 -15.08 -19.00 -17.64
C GLU A 503 -13.94 -20.00 -17.91
N ARG A 504 -14.07 -21.21 -17.36
CA ARG A 504 -13.03 -22.25 -17.50
C ARG A 504 -13.08 -22.95 -18.86
N ASN A 505 -14.26 -23.14 -19.43
CA ASN A 505 -14.48 -23.90 -20.65
C ASN A 505 -15.41 -23.15 -21.62
N PRO A 506 -14.98 -22.02 -22.19
CA PRO A 506 -15.81 -21.28 -23.14
C PRO A 506 -16.12 -22.14 -24.37
N ALA A 507 -17.37 -22.08 -24.83
CA ALA A 507 -17.73 -22.66 -26.11
C ALA A 507 -17.05 -21.88 -27.23
N SER A 508 -16.63 -22.58 -28.29
CA SER A 508 -15.94 -21.96 -29.42
C SER A 508 -16.50 -22.45 -30.76
N TYR A 509 -16.43 -21.59 -31.78
CA TYR A 509 -16.82 -21.92 -33.15
C TYR A 509 -15.96 -21.17 -34.16
N SER A 510 -15.63 -21.81 -35.29
CA SER A 510 -14.99 -21.16 -36.44
C SER A 510 -15.61 -21.56 -37.76
N GLN A 511 -15.61 -20.63 -38.71
CA GLN A 511 -15.91 -20.92 -40.10
C GLN A 511 -14.63 -21.36 -40.81
N GLY A 512 -14.30 -22.65 -40.73
CA GLY A 512 -13.05 -23.22 -41.24
C GLY A 512 -11.96 -23.27 -40.17
N THR A 513 -10.71 -23.02 -40.56
CA THR A 513 -9.58 -22.95 -39.61
C THR A 513 -9.75 -21.77 -38.68
N MET A 514 -9.58 -21.98 -37.37
CA MET A 514 -9.65 -20.91 -36.36
C MET A 514 -8.71 -19.77 -36.74
N PRO A 515 -9.22 -18.55 -36.97
CA PRO A 515 -8.39 -17.41 -37.32
C PRO A 515 -7.57 -16.94 -36.11
N VAL A 516 -6.42 -16.34 -36.38
CA VAL A 516 -5.62 -15.63 -35.38
C VAL A 516 -6.14 -14.20 -35.21
N ILE A 517 -5.98 -13.65 -34.02
CA ILE A 517 -6.35 -12.29 -33.67
C ILE A 517 -5.33 -11.32 -34.30
N ASN A 518 -5.80 -10.50 -35.24
CA ASN A 518 -5.01 -9.45 -35.86
C ASN A 518 -5.96 -8.30 -36.22
N THR A 519 -6.47 -7.64 -35.19
CA THR A 519 -7.52 -6.62 -35.31
C THR A 519 -7.05 -5.48 -36.21
N ASP A 520 -7.87 -5.14 -37.20
CA ASP A 520 -7.56 -4.12 -38.18
C ASP A 520 -7.82 -2.70 -37.60
N GLY A 521 -7.29 -1.66 -38.24
CA GLY A 521 -7.53 -0.26 -37.87
C GLY A 521 -8.59 0.43 -38.74
N LEU A 522 -9.37 -0.31 -39.51
CA LEU A 522 -10.31 0.24 -40.50
C LEU A 522 -11.39 1.11 -39.86
N ARG A 523 -12.19 0.57 -38.92
CA ARG A 523 -13.30 1.29 -38.28
C ARG A 523 -12.89 1.81 -36.91
N ASP A 524 -13.51 2.94 -36.56
CA ASP A 524 -13.45 3.51 -35.22
C ASP A 524 -14.18 2.59 -34.24
N PHE A 525 -13.87 2.74 -32.96
CA PHE A 525 -14.55 2.08 -31.86
C PHE A 525 -16.00 2.53 -31.81
N GLN A 526 -16.91 1.57 -31.64
CA GLN A 526 -18.33 1.82 -31.57
C GLN A 526 -18.93 1.08 -30.39
N ILE A 527 -19.82 1.77 -29.68
CA ILE A 527 -20.68 1.22 -28.63
C ILE A 527 -22.03 0.94 -29.30
N GLY A 528 -22.59 -0.25 -29.06
CA GLY A 528 -23.86 -0.69 -29.65
C GLY A 528 -23.70 -1.46 -30.95
N VAL A 529 -24.47 -1.08 -31.96
CA VAL A 529 -24.72 -1.89 -33.16
C VAL A 529 -23.48 -2.07 -34.05
N LEU A 530 -23.21 -3.33 -34.45
CA LEU A 530 -22.35 -3.66 -35.59
C LEU A 530 -23.26 -3.82 -36.82
N PRO A 531 -22.99 -3.17 -37.97
CA PRO A 531 -23.87 -3.28 -39.13
C PRO A 531 -24.19 -4.73 -39.53
N ASN A 532 -25.48 -5.03 -39.71
CA ASN A 532 -26.07 -6.36 -39.97
C ASN A 532 -26.12 -7.32 -38.78
N PHE A 533 -25.74 -6.88 -37.59
CA PHE A 533 -25.93 -7.60 -36.34
C PHE A 533 -26.94 -6.85 -35.47
N MET A 534 -27.59 -7.56 -34.54
CA MET A 534 -28.44 -6.92 -33.55
C MET A 534 -27.58 -6.19 -32.52
N GLY A 535 -27.87 -4.90 -32.30
CA GLY A 535 -27.26 -4.10 -31.25
C GLY A 535 -27.83 -4.44 -29.87
N LEU A 536 -27.30 -3.77 -28.84
CA LEU A 536 -27.81 -3.90 -27.48
C LEU A 536 -29.24 -3.37 -27.40
N ILE A 537 -30.11 -4.17 -26.79
CA ILE A 537 -31.40 -3.72 -26.25
C ILE A 537 -31.26 -3.79 -24.73
N GLY A 538 -31.06 -2.66 -24.07
CA GLY A 538 -30.81 -2.60 -22.64
C GLY A 538 -29.85 -1.50 -22.26
N LEU A 539 -29.24 -1.64 -21.08
CA LEU A 539 -28.33 -0.65 -20.52
C LEU A 539 -26.88 -1.13 -20.60
N ILE A 540 -25.98 -0.18 -20.86
CA ILE A 540 -24.54 -0.35 -20.78
C ILE A 540 -23.93 0.81 -20.03
N ASP A 541 -22.90 0.49 -19.25
CA ASP A 541 -22.27 1.44 -18.34
C ASP A 541 -20.78 1.08 -18.24
N GLU A 542 -19.94 2.08 -17.93
CA GLU A 542 -18.58 1.86 -17.46
C GLU A 542 -17.66 1.04 -18.40
N ILE A 543 -17.71 1.34 -19.70
CA ILE A 543 -16.90 0.65 -20.71
C ILE A 543 -15.44 1.06 -20.55
N ARG A 544 -14.54 0.10 -20.30
CA ARG A 544 -13.09 0.33 -20.21
C ARG A 544 -12.32 -0.54 -21.19
N VAL A 545 -11.25 0.03 -21.75
CA VAL A 545 -10.31 -0.65 -22.65
C VAL A 545 -8.88 -0.37 -22.18
N TYR A 546 -8.17 -1.45 -21.89
CA TYR A 546 -6.79 -1.46 -21.42
C TYR A 546 -5.89 -2.12 -22.47
N ASP A 547 -4.69 -1.59 -22.72
CA ASP A 547 -3.76 -2.12 -23.72
C ASP A 547 -2.83 -3.24 -23.23
N TRP A 548 -3.31 -3.98 -22.23
CA TRP A 548 -2.64 -5.11 -21.62
C TRP A 548 -3.63 -6.13 -21.05
N ALA A 549 -3.08 -7.25 -20.58
CA ALA A 549 -3.86 -8.36 -20.05
C ALA A 549 -4.00 -8.29 -18.53
N MET A 550 -5.14 -7.80 -18.07
CA MET A 550 -5.46 -7.69 -16.63
C MET A 550 -5.61 -9.07 -15.96
N SER A 551 -5.16 -9.14 -14.71
CA SER A 551 -5.50 -10.20 -13.74
C SER A 551 -6.98 -10.10 -13.33
N ARG A 552 -7.46 -11.11 -12.62
CA ARG A 552 -8.83 -11.13 -12.10
C ARG A 552 -9.03 -10.00 -11.09
N GLU A 553 -8.06 -9.80 -10.22
CA GLU A 553 -8.08 -8.85 -9.10
C GLU A 553 -8.16 -7.42 -9.62
N GLU A 554 -7.42 -7.13 -10.70
CA GLU A 554 -7.45 -5.82 -11.36
C GLU A 554 -8.78 -5.58 -12.10
N ILE A 555 -9.36 -6.62 -12.74
CA ILE A 555 -10.70 -6.54 -13.37
C ILE A 555 -11.77 -6.23 -12.34
N LEU A 556 -11.66 -6.89 -11.19
CA LEU A 556 -12.55 -6.75 -10.04
C LEU A 556 -12.50 -5.33 -9.45
N LEU A 557 -11.28 -4.82 -9.21
CA LEU A 557 -11.03 -3.46 -8.74
C LEU A 557 -11.53 -2.41 -9.73
N ALA A 558 -11.15 -2.52 -11.01
CA ALA A 558 -11.51 -1.56 -12.04
C ALA A 558 -13.01 -1.56 -12.36
N GLY A 559 -13.67 -2.72 -12.26
CA GLY A 559 -15.09 -2.88 -12.51
C GLY A 559 -15.98 -2.49 -11.33
N GLY A 560 -15.43 -2.13 -10.16
CA GLY A 560 -16.25 -1.87 -8.96
C GLY A 560 -17.15 -3.07 -8.59
N VAL A 561 -16.73 -4.28 -8.94
CA VAL A 561 -17.48 -5.51 -8.64
C VAL A 561 -17.16 -5.84 -7.19
N GLY A 562 -18.05 -5.53 -6.25
CA GLY A 562 -17.80 -5.83 -4.83
C GLY A 562 -17.26 -7.25 -4.63
N GLY A 563 -16.30 -7.40 -3.73
CA GLY A 563 -15.58 -8.65 -3.57
C GLY A 563 -14.83 -8.70 -2.25
N VAL A 564 -14.39 -9.91 -1.93
CA VAL A 564 -13.61 -10.19 -0.74
C VAL A 564 -12.48 -11.15 -1.14
N ASP A 565 -11.33 -10.98 -0.52
CA ASP A 565 -10.11 -11.76 -0.72
C ASP A 565 -9.59 -12.15 0.66
N ALA A 566 -9.39 -13.44 0.90
CA ALA A 566 -8.92 -13.98 2.18
C ALA A 566 -7.38 -13.95 2.31
N GLY A 567 -6.67 -13.42 1.32
CA GLY A 567 -5.22 -13.38 1.24
C GLY A 567 -4.63 -14.68 0.66
N PRO A 568 -3.31 -14.70 0.41
CA PRO A 568 -2.64 -15.84 -0.23
C PRO A 568 -2.59 -17.07 0.69
N ASP A 569 -2.62 -18.26 0.07
CA ASP A 569 -2.35 -19.53 0.75
C ASP A 569 -1.00 -19.51 1.48
N GLN A 570 -0.96 -20.06 2.70
CA GLN A 570 0.23 -20.05 3.55
C GLN A 570 0.73 -21.48 3.82
N THR A 571 2.05 -21.65 3.93
CA THR A 571 2.67 -22.87 4.48
C THR A 571 3.60 -22.47 5.62
N VAL A 572 3.40 -23.06 6.79
CA VAL A 572 4.10 -22.64 8.02
C VAL A 572 4.55 -23.82 8.85
N GLU A 573 5.68 -23.65 9.54
CA GLU A 573 6.26 -24.65 10.44
C GLU A 573 5.81 -24.43 11.89
N LEU A 574 5.35 -25.50 12.54
CA LEU A 574 4.98 -25.49 13.96
C LEU A 574 6.26 -25.66 14.82
N GLU A 575 6.88 -24.55 15.19
CA GLU A 575 8.14 -24.52 15.97
C GLU A 575 7.94 -24.49 17.51
N ALA A 576 6.70 -24.35 17.98
CA ALA A 576 6.35 -24.23 19.39
C ALA A 576 5.01 -24.95 19.70
N ALA A 577 4.52 -24.85 20.94
CA ALA A 577 3.24 -25.44 21.36
C ALA A 577 2.02 -24.91 20.59
N TYR A 578 2.17 -23.77 19.90
CA TYR A 578 1.24 -23.22 18.93
C TYR A 578 1.99 -22.27 18.00
N ARG A 579 1.42 -21.99 16.82
CA ARG A 579 1.87 -20.95 15.88
C ARG A 579 0.78 -19.89 15.78
N ARG A 580 1.14 -18.63 15.98
CA ARG A 580 0.27 -17.50 15.67
C ARG A 580 0.54 -17.03 14.25
N LEU A 581 -0.53 -16.88 13.47
CA LEU A 581 -0.52 -16.38 12.10
C LEU A 581 -1.39 -15.14 11.99
N THR A 582 -1.07 -14.29 11.04
CA THR A 582 -1.95 -13.22 10.58
C THR A 582 -2.52 -13.64 9.22
N LEU A 583 -3.84 -13.58 9.09
CA LEU A 583 -4.54 -13.71 7.81
C LEU A 583 -5.02 -12.31 7.44
N ASP A 584 -4.38 -11.73 6.43
CA ASP A 584 -4.67 -10.39 5.95
C ASP A 584 -5.66 -10.49 4.78
N GLY A 585 -6.94 -10.42 5.11
CA GLY A 585 -8.00 -10.32 4.12
C GLY A 585 -8.30 -8.88 3.72
N TYR A 586 -9.00 -8.72 2.61
CA TYR A 586 -9.42 -7.44 2.08
C TYR A 586 -10.82 -7.55 1.49
N GLY A 587 -11.57 -6.45 1.48
CA GLY A 587 -12.88 -6.39 0.85
C GLY A 587 -13.18 -4.99 0.36
N TYR A 588 -13.97 -4.91 -0.69
CA TYR A 588 -14.32 -3.65 -1.33
C TYR A 588 -15.75 -3.71 -1.85
N ASN A 589 -16.42 -2.56 -1.83
CA ASN A 589 -17.76 -2.36 -2.36
C ASN A 589 -17.78 -1.10 -3.23
N ILE A 590 -18.71 -1.05 -4.17
CA ILE A 590 -18.90 0.03 -5.14
C ILE A 590 -19.23 1.40 -4.52
N ASN A 591 -19.65 1.43 -3.26
CA ASN A 591 -20.09 2.65 -2.58
C ASN A 591 -19.14 3.13 -1.48
N ASP A 592 -18.03 2.43 -1.22
CA ASP A 592 -17.20 2.64 -0.01
C ASP A 592 -18.02 2.51 1.31
N ASP A 593 -19.15 1.79 1.24
CA ASP A 593 -20.00 1.47 2.38
C ASP A 593 -19.26 0.53 3.36
N TYR A 594 -19.55 0.66 4.65
CA TYR A 594 -19.00 -0.20 5.69
C TYR A 594 -19.39 -1.67 5.43
N LEU A 595 -18.39 -2.51 5.16
CA LEU A 595 -18.57 -3.95 5.04
C LEU A 595 -18.51 -4.57 6.44
N SER A 596 -19.58 -5.26 6.84
CA SER A 596 -19.51 -6.23 7.93
C SER A 596 -18.68 -7.42 7.45
N VAL A 597 -17.74 -7.90 8.27
CA VAL A 597 -16.85 -9.01 7.89
C VAL A 597 -16.88 -10.10 8.93
N HIS A 598 -16.70 -11.35 8.50
CA HIS A 598 -16.64 -12.50 9.41
C HIS A 598 -15.68 -13.57 8.89
N TRP A 599 -14.77 -14.01 9.76
CA TRP A 599 -13.89 -15.14 9.53
C TRP A 599 -14.42 -16.41 10.20
N GLU A 600 -14.47 -17.50 9.45
CA GLU A 600 -14.81 -18.83 9.98
C GLU A 600 -13.82 -19.91 9.53
N LYS A 601 -13.62 -20.94 10.37
CA LYS A 601 -12.85 -22.14 9.98
C LYS A 601 -13.78 -23.11 9.24
N ILE A 602 -13.53 -23.33 7.97
CA ILE A 602 -14.31 -24.25 7.11
C ILE A 602 -13.89 -25.70 7.31
N SER A 603 -12.59 -25.96 7.40
CA SER A 603 -12.06 -27.31 7.60
C SER A 603 -10.67 -27.30 8.23
N GLY A 604 -10.24 -28.46 8.72
CA GLY A 604 -8.96 -28.66 9.41
C GLY A 604 -9.15 -29.17 10.85
N PRO A 605 -8.07 -29.54 11.55
CA PRO A 605 -8.12 -29.99 12.94
C PRO A 605 -8.80 -29.00 13.91
N ASP A 606 -9.33 -29.51 15.03
CA ASP A 606 -10.11 -28.75 16.04
C ASP A 606 -9.25 -28.03 17.08
N ASP A 607 -8.11 -27.52 16.63
CA ASP A 607 -7.05 -26.95 17.45
C ASP A 607 -6.57 -25.63 16.84
N ALA A 608 -7.47 -24.88 16.20
CA ALA A 608 -7.23 -23.53 15.71
C ALA A 608 -8.25 -22.57 16.34
N ALA A 609 -7.78 -21.39 16.75
CA ALA A 609 -8.58 -20.34 17.36
C ALA A 609 -8.40 -19.01 16.61
N ILE A 610 -9.49 -18.49 16.04
CA ILE A 610 -9.54 -17.17 15.41
C ILE A 610 -9.78 -16.13 16.53
N LEU A 611 -8.89 -15.13 16.63
CA LEU A 611 -8.92 -14.17 17.73
C LEU A 611 -9.81 -12.97 17.43
N ASP A 612 -9.76 -12.47 16.20
CA ASP A 612 -10.37 -11.21 15.79
C ASP A 612 -11.24 -11.45 14.51
N PRO A 613 -12.33 -12.23 14.58
CA PRO A 613 -13.03 -12.71 13.38
C PRO A 613 -13.79 -11.63 12.61
N GLU A 614 -14.04 -10.47 13.23
CA GLU A 614 -14.80 -9.37 12.63
C GLU A 614 -13.90 -8.26 12.05
N GLU A 615 -12.61 -8.56 11.85
CA GLU A 615 -11.63 -7.64 11.27
C GLU A 615 -11.06 -8.23 9.97
N PHE A 616 -10.79 -7.37 8.98
CA PHE A 616 -10.21 -7.80 7.70
C PHE A 616 -8.85 -8.49 7.88
N SER A 617 -8.00 -7.94 8.76
CA SER A 617 -6.80 -8.60 9.25
C SER A 617 -7.12 -9.31 10.55
N THR A 618 -7.07 -10.65 10.55
CA THR A 618 -7.34 -11.46 11.73
C THR A 618 -6.11 -12.25 12.15
N ARG A 619 -6.06 -12.63 13.43
CA ARG A 619 -5.03 -13.50 13.97
C ARG A 619 -5.60 -14.88 14.27
N VAL A 620 -4.85 -15.91 13.91
CA VAL A 620 -5.20 -17.32 14.17
C VAL A 620 -4.09 -17.98 14.97
N ASP A 621 -4.45 -18.56 16.11
CA ASP A 621 -3.57 -19.46 16.88
C ASP A 621 -3.84 -20.91 16.45
N ILE A 622 -2.84 -21.59 15.90
CA ILE A 622 -2.92 -23.00 15.47
C ILE A 622 -2.03 -23.86 16.37
N PHE A 623 -2.59 -24.92 16.94
CA PHE A 623 -1.94 -25.75 17.96
C PHE A 623 -1.46 -27.11 17.44
N GLY A 624 -1.77 -27.49 16.19
CA GLY A 624 -1.38 -28.76 15.60
C GLY A 624 -1.01 -28.68 14.12
N GLU A 625 -0.45 -29.79 13.63
CA GLU A 625 -0.14 -29.98 12.22
C GLU A 625 -1.40 -30.33 11.44
N GLY A 626 -1.54 -29.80 10.22
CA GLY A 626 -2.71 -30.06 9.42
C GLY A 626 -2.89 -29.09 8.28
N ASP A 627 -3.92 -29.37 7.49
CA ASP A 627 -4.38 -28.54 6.40
C ASP A 627 -5.66 -27.83 6.85
N TYR A 628 -5.60 -26.51 6.97
CA TYR A 628 -6.70 -25.67 7.45
C TYR A 628 -7.24 -24.82 6.31
N VAL A 629 -8.55 -24.63 6.29
CA VAL A 629 -9.21 -23.70 5.36
C VAL A 629 -10.02 -22.71 6.19
N PHE A 630 -9.71 -21.42 6.02
CA PHE A 630 -10.44 -20.31 6.64
C PHE A 630 -11.17 -19.52 5.56
N ARG A 631 -12.39 -19.07 5.87
CA ARG A 631 -13.20 -18.25 4.97
C ARG A 631 -13.36 -16.86 5.54
N LEU A 632 -13.09 -15.85 4.72
CA LEU A 632 -13.51 -14.48 4.97
C LEU A 632 -14.80 -14.22 4.22
N THR A 633 -15.83 -13.73 4.92
CA THR A 633 -17.07 -13.23 4.33
C THR A 633 -17.19 -11.74 4.57
N ALA A 634 -17.52 -10.95 3.55
CA ALA A 634 -17.83 -9.53 3.68
C ALA A 634 -19.25 -9.24 3.17
N SER A 635 -19.99 -8.36 3.84
CA SER A 635 -21.41 -8.08 3.55
C SER A 635 -21.78 -6.61 3.78
N ASP A 636 -22.58 -6.06 2.88
CA ASP A 636 -23.15 -4.69 2.95
C ASP A 636 -24.63 -4.68 3.38
N GLU A 637 -25.04 -5.68 4.17
CA GLU A 637 -26.44 -6.00 4.57
C GLU A 637 -27.35 -6.48 3.42
N THR A 638 -27.04 -6.17 2.16
CA THR A 638 -27.84 -6.55 1.00
C THR A 638 -27.21 -7.65 0.15
N ARG A 639 -25.87 -7.73 0.17
CA ARG A 639 -25.05 -8.67 -0.59
C ARG A 639 -23.94 -9.20 0.31
N SER A 640 -23.54 -10.45 0.08
CA SER A 640 -22.39 -11.06 0.75
C SER A 640 -21.46 -11.71 -0.27
N PHE A 641 -20.16 -11.58 -0.02
CA PHE A 641 -19.08 -12.18 -0.78
C PHE A 641 -18.24 -13.01 0.18
N SER A 642 -17.66 -14.11 -0.30
CA SER A 642 -16.79 -14.95 0.50
C SER A 642 -15.57 -15.42 -0.29
N ASP A 643 -14.44 -15.55 0.37
CA ASP A 643 -13.21 -16.14 -0.18
C ASP A 643 -12.51 -17.03 0.86
N ASP A 644 -11.76 -18.02 0.39
CA ASP A 644 -11.14 -19.06 1.21
C ASP A 644 -9.61 -18.98 1.11
N VAL A 645 -8.92 -19.01 2.25
CA VAL A 645 -7.45 -19.14 2.34
C VAL A 645 -7.08 -20.49 2.93
N ARG A 646 -6.10 -21.17 2.32
CA ARG A 646 -5.56 -22.43 2.82
C ARG A 646 -4.28 -22.21 3.60
N VAL A 647 -4.19 -22.80 4.79
CA VAL A 647 -3.01 -22.77 5.65
C VAL A 647 -2.53 -24.19 5.89
N MET A 648 -1.37 -24.53 5.33
CA MET A 648 -0.70 -25.81 5.54
C MET A 648 0.30 -25.68 6.69
N VAL A 649 0.00 -26.32 7.82
CA VAL A 649 0.90 -26.39 8.98
C VAL A 649 1.66 -27.71 8.95
N ILE A 650 2.97 -27.61 8.78
CA ILE A 650 3.89 -28.75 8.76
C ILE A 650 4.74 -28.79 10.03
N LYS A 651 5.26 -29.98 10.36
CA LYS A 651 6.20 -30.14 11.46
C LYS A 651 7.46 -29.33 11.21
N GLY A 652 7.85 -28.48 12.18
CA GLY A 652 9.11 -27.75 12.10
C GLY A 652 10.30 -28.70 12.00
N GLN A 653 11.13 -28.55 10.96
CA GLN A 653 12.38 -29.31 10.86
C GLN A 653 13.47 -28.59 11.65
N ILE A 654 13.71 -29.02 12.88
CA ILE A 654 14.90 -28.62 13.66
C ILE A 654 16.17 -29.27 13.08
N GLY A 655 16.66 -28.70 11.97
CA GLY A 655 18.02 -28.87 11.45
C GLY A 655 18.35 -30.22 10.79
N ARG A 656 18.80 -30.17 9.54
CA ARG A 656 19.41 -31.32 8.86
C ARG A 656 20.90 -31.38 9.17
N TRP A 657 21.29 -32.12 10.21
CA TRP A 657 22.71 -32.42 10.47
C TRP A 657 23.15 -33.59 9.59
N ARG A 658 24.00 -33.33 8.59
CA ARG A 658 24.80 -34.41 7.97
C ARG A 658 25.88 -34.80 8.97
N PHE A 659 25.85 -36.04 9.44
CA PHE A 659 27.03 -36.69 10.00
C PHE A 659 27.75 -37.39 8.84
N ASP A 660 28.56 -36.65 8.12
CA ASP A 660 29.61 -37.21 7.29
C ASP A 660 30.64 -37.86 8.23
N GLY A 661 30.57 -39.19 8.35
CA GLY A 661 31.30 -40.01 9.32
C GLY A 661 32.82 -40.02 9.20
N ASN A 662 33.47 -38.88 9.02
CA ASN A 662 34.90 -38.68 9.17
C ASN A 662 35.14 -37.76 10.37
N LEU A 663 35.42 -38.38 11.53
CA LEU A 663 36.22 -37.71 12.56
C LEU A 663 37.67 -37.68 12.05
N SER A 664 38.06 -36.61 11.37
CA SER A 664 39.47 -36.22 11.26
C SER A 664 39.71 -35.04 12.19
N ASP A 665 40.63 -35.18 13.13
CA ASP A 665 41.23 -34.00 13.74
C ASP A 665 42.20 -33.34 12.75
N ASP A 666 42.57 -32.08 13.00
CA ASP A 666 43.52 -31.31 12.19
C ASP A 666 44.95 -31.91 12.15
N PHE A 667 45.15 -33.11 12.71
CA PHE A 667 46.40 -33.86 12.75
C PHE A 667 46.34 -35.22 12.03
N GLY A 668 45.25 -35.57 11.36
CA GLY A 668 45.20 -36.66 10.38
C GLY A 668 45.24 -38.09 10.94
N HIS A 669 44.72 -38.33 12.15
CA HIS A 669 44.63 -39.70 12.68
C HIS A 669 43.23 -40.32 12.48
N HIS A 670 43.16 -41.43 11.72
CA HIS A 670 41.92 -42.18 11.49
C HIS A 670 41.72 -43.30 12.53
N GLY A 671 40.73 -43.16 13.40
CA GLY A 671 40.28 -44.21 14.32
C GLY A 671 38.93 -44.81 13.89
N ASN A 672 38.89 -46.12 13.61
CA ASN A 672 37.65 -46.84 13.30
C ASN A 672 36.88 -47.22 14.58
N ALA A 673 35.66 -46.72 14.76
CA ALA A 673 34.73 -47.23 15.79
C ALA A 673 33.79 -48.29 15.17
N ARG A 674 33.78 -49.51 15.74
CA ARG A 674 32.76 -50.54 15.48
C ARG A 674 31.84 -50.65 16.70
N TRP A 675 30.53 -50.68 16.50
CA TRP A 675 29.55 -50.97 17.55
C TRP A 675 28.78 -52.26 17.26
N SER A 676 28.69 -53.14 18.25
CA SER A 676 28.00 -54.43 18.21
C SER A 676 26.58 -54.33 18.78
N SER A 677 25.59 -54.93 18.10
CA SER A 677 24.19 -55.00 18.51
C SER A 677 23.91 -56.14 19.51
N TYR A 678 23.11 -55.88 20.56
CA TYR A 678 22.43 -56.90 21.37
C TYR A 678 20.90 -56.64 21.41
N PRO A 679 20.05 -57.69 21.42
CA PRO A 679 18.60 -57.52 21.29
C PRO A 679 17.86 -57.42 22.63
N ALA A 680 16.69 -56.77 22.54
CA ALA A 680 15.82 -56.28 23.61
C ALA A 680 15.23 -57.35 24.55
N SER A 681 15.21 -57.05 25.87
CA SER A 681 14.09 -57.37 26.77
C SER A 681 14.29 -56.79 28.19
N SER A 682 13.24 -56.12 28.68
CA SER A 682 12.97 -55.62 30.05
C SER A 682 13.43 -54.20 30.45
N PRO A 683 12.55 -53.40 31.11
CA PRO A 683 12.78 -51.99 31.40
C PRO A 683 13.61 -51.80 32.69
N LEU A 684 14.67 -50.99 32.61
CA LEU A 684 15.43 -50.54 33.77
C LEU A 684 14.80 -49.24 34.30
N LEU A 685 14.17 -49.32 35.46
CA LEU A 685 13.86 -48.18 36.32
C LEU A 685 15.15 -47.72 36.99
N VAL A 686 15.59 -46.48 36.73
CA VAL A 686 16.55 -45.77 37.59
C VAL A 686 16.00 -44.38 37.89
N SER A 687 15.85 -44.14 39.18
CA SER A 687 15.50 -42.91 39.85
C SER A 687 16.71 -41.99 39.98
N ASP A 688 16.67 -40.80 39.36
CA ASP A 688 17.51 -39.67 39.72
C ASP A 688 16.73 -38.35 39.51
N PRO A 689 16.50 -37.50 40.54
CA PRO A 689 15.71 -36.28 40.42
C PRO A 689 16.43 -35.07 39.80
N GLU A 690 17.70 -35.16 39.40
CA GLU A 690 18.48 -33.98 38.96
C GLU A 690 19.06 -34.01 37.53
N ALA A 691 18.63 -34.93 36.66
CA ALA A 691 18.99 -34.88 35.23
C ALA A 691 17.92 -34.15 34.39
N ARG A 692 18.22 -32.93 33.93
CA ARG A 692 17.40 -32.16 32.96
C ARG A 692 18.08 -32.13 31.58
N ILE A 693 17.59 -32.96 30.66
CA ILE A 693 17.08 -32.67 29.29
C ILE A 693 16.80 -34.04 28.63
N GLY A 694 15.52 -34.37 28.47
CA GLY A 694 14.96 -35.21 27.39
C GLY A 694 15.30 -36.71 27.34
N ASN A 695 14.65 -37.53 28.17
CA ASN A 695 14.55 -38.98 27.96
C ASN A 695 13.59 -39.31 26.80
N GLY A 696 14.11 -39.97 25.76
CA GLY A 696 13.35 -40.64 24.70
C GLY A 696 14.23 -41.64 23.96
N ALA A 697 13.90 -42.92 23.99
CA ALA A 697 14.65 -43.99 23.33
C ALA A 697 14.50 -43.92 21.80
N VAL A 698 15.59 -44.13 21.05
CA VAL A 698 15.57 -44.24 19.58
C VAL A 698 15.45 -45.72 19.19
N GLU A 699 14.31 -46.12 18.61
CA GLU A 699 14.16 -47.40 17.90
C GLU A 699 14.66 -47.21 16.46
N MET A 700 15.73 -47.90 16.07
CA MET A 700 16.20 -47.89 14.68
C MET A 700 15.40 -48.90 13.85
N ARG A 701 14.61 -48.41 12.88
CA ARG A 701 14.08 -49.25 11.79
C ARG A 701 14.71 -48.87 10.46
N GLY A 702 15.33 -49.86 9.83
CA GLY A 702 15.29 -50.07 8.39
C GLY A 702 16.11 -49.16 7.50
N ASP A 703 15.99 -47.84 7.61
CA ASP A 703 16.38 -46.93 6.54
C ASP A 703 17.09 -45.68 7.11
N GLY A 704 18.30 -45.85 7.64
CA GLY A 704 19.36 -44.82 7.69
C GLY A 704 19.10 -43.41 8.27
N TYR A 705 17.95 -43.11 8.85
CA TYR A 705 17.64 -41.79 9.43
C TYR A 705 17.21 -41.93 10.89
N VAL A 706 17.68 -40.98 11.71
CA VAL A 706 17.18 -40.78 13.08
C VAL A 706 16.20 -39.62 13.02
N ILE A 707 14.94 -39.88 13.37
CA ILE A 707 13.98 -38.83 13.69
C ILE A 707 14.07 -38.65 15.21
N VAL A 708 14.44 -37.45 15.66
CA VAL A 708 14.35 -37.05 17.07
C VAL A 708 13.05 -36.30 17.28
#